data_AF-A0A9W7GHU8-F1
#
_entry.id   AF-A0A9W7GHU8-F1
#
_cell.length_a   1.000
_cell.length_b   1.000
_cell.length_c   1.000
_cell.angle_alpha   90.00
_cell.angle_beta   90.00
_cell.angle_gamma   90.00
#
_symmetry.space_group_name_H-M   'P 1'
#
loop_
_entity.id
_entity.type
_entity.pdbx_description
1 polymer ?
#
loop_
_entity_poly.entity_id
_entity_poly.type
_entity_poly.pdbx_seq_one_letter_code
_entity_poly.pdbx_strand_id
1 'polypeptide(L)'
;MAPSATKYPINYPQILPAVYKQNFLTKTLDEELYNIALKTCFKGCVIDPPSTLPSSLPPTSILSTLQKLSPLYQSDVTQPFGLGTPCAKTYVTRCLLGERGTTYKYLGLRMFSSYWGDAGDGGIKDLNEWLEERTKGHLAQLTLDRSYPTTGSNKYTVALINRMSSYSSSGPTSNKLKKEPDFKTSRTNVSWHADSSLQNFSSIAVYQAVVDAETGELVEDRPLDKDDMKWRVALKVVRDAEGPTMNTRGANTQNATTTSPSPPPQQQQASSNPVNPTVALPLDNNSSYYLLDDFNHHHQHAVLSPLESSDSQRRPPTVRYSSTHRLIRKGGHVDDIIGRVKGTVNNFNKKGTNVFRNELQVWVEVETEWIRQFYIQGEGHKDIKWKEWGGWIKELVEGWEKIEGRILSVLIWVRRAAMGRRGLRGGGGKEGKKIVKALKGMKEVESRGGGKVGGNEIYELFAEGLERMDRVREGWRKRVGDQVFNTLEEIWRPMDVPLKFGVKEEEAGRGGEGGDEVLGVSRLPETGLKDIAECVRGWGNCYAGGGECTWNVEGMPEVGGEGGKGGEEWEGWGREGTTIGLEMQKPWAGELLGGRKNIETRRYKIPKRLMGRRVEIMEVDKGTDGVSTLPRGDALSGDDLRGVRWAGWATFVECKTYESRETFEADEGKHLVKRDSGYGWKEGQTEVVYGWRVGEFGRYGEGERGRGGEGVRIERRLRSLFEVIERTGEGEGGGENKGGMNKGGINKGGKNKGGKKKGGKKREGGGGGAEGVGGDGKKKKKKKRF
;
A
#
# COMPACT_ATOMS: atom_id res chain seq x y z
N MET A 1 5.91 -13.49 13.85
CA MET A 1 6.33 -14.88 13.60
C MET A 1 6.59 -15.01 12.11
N ALA A 2 7.86 -15.17 11.71
CA ALA A 2 8.21 -15.42 10.32
C ALA A 2 7.68 -16.81 9.90
N PRO A 3 7.08 -16.97 8.71
CA PRO A 3 6.75 -18.29 8.20
C PRO A 3 8.03 -19.13 8.10
N SER A 4 7.97 -20.37 8.58
CA SER A 4 9.04 -21.37 8.46
C SER A 4 9.59 -21.40 7.03
N ALA A 5 10.92 -21.24 6.90
CA ALA A 5 11.63 -21.13 5.63
C ALA A 5 11.79 -22.46 4.87
N THR A 6 11.14 -23.55 5.29
CA THR A 6 11.35 -24.87 4.68
C THR A 6 10.03 -25.56 4.36
N LYS A 7 9.30 -25.04 3.37
CA LYS A 7 8.15 -25.78 2.78
C LYS A 7 8.50 -26.50 1.48
N TYR A 8 9.66 -26.19 0.87
CA TYR A 8 10.11 -26.78 -0.40
C TYR A 8 11.54 -27.32 -0.23
N PRO A 9 11.81 -28.58 -0.63
CA PRO A 9 13.18 -29.09 -0.66
C PRO A 9 14.02 -28.29 -1.66
N ILE A 10 15.27 -27.96 -1.29
CA ILE A 10 16.20 -27.24 -2.16
C ILE A 10 16.80 -28.25 -3.14
N ASN A 11 16.57 -28.06 -4.43
CA ASN A 11 17.15 -28.87 -5.48
C ASN A 11 18.10 -28.02 -6.31
N TYR A 12 19.41 -28.29 -6.21
CA TYR A 12 20.39 -27.57 -7.02
C TYR A 12 20.49 -28.15 -8.43
N PRO A 13 20.85 -27.32 -9.43
CA PRO A 13 21.12 -27.80 -10.77
C PRO A 13 22.15 -28.93 -10.78
N GLN A 14 21.96 -29.89 -11.68
CA GLN A 14 22.92 -30.96 -11.86
C GLN A 14 24.29 -30.43 -12.29
N ILE A 15 25.31 -31.23 -12.05
CA ILE A 15 26.67 -30.97 -12.51
C ILE A 15 26.82 -31.55 -13.92
N LEU A 16 27.54 -30.86 -14.80
CA LEU A 16 27.92 -31.38 -16.10
C LEU A 16 28.72 -32.68 -15.89
N PRO A 17 28.31 -33.82 -16.46
CA PRO A 17 28.93 -35.12 -16.21
C PRO A 17 30.31 -35.29 -16.89
N ALA A 18 30.93 -34.22 -17.39
CA ALA A 18 32.22 -34.24 -18.06
C ALA A 18 33.11 -33.07 -17.61
N VAL A 19 34.43 -33.30 -17.60
CA VAL A 19 35.41 -32.26 -17.29
C VAL A 19 35.60 -31.37 -18.51
N TYR A 20 35.10 -30.15 -18.46
CA TYR A 20 35.29 -29.15 -19.48
C TYR A 20 36.25 -28.05 -19.00
N LYS A 21 37.33 -27.81 -19.74
CA LYS A 21 38.43 -26.92 -19.32
C LYS A 21 38.20 -25.45 -19.64
N GLN A 22 37.28 -25.13 -20.56
CA GLN A 22 36.98 -23.75 -20.90
C GLN A 22 35.82 -23.24 -20.04
N ASN A 23 35.76 -21.92 -19.84
CA ASN A 23 34.71 -21.31 -19.05
C ASN A 23 33.35 -21.26 -19.78
N PHE A 24 33.34 -21.40 -21.11
CA PHE A 24 32.14 -21.25 -21.92
C PHE A 24 32.01 -22.34 -22.98
N LEU A 25 30.77 -22.71 -23.28
CA LEU A 25 30.41 -23.79 -24.20
C LEU A 25 29.37 -23.29 -25.20
N THR A 26 29.65 -23.46 -26.50
CA THR A 26 28.72 -23.17 -27.59
C THR A 26 28.50 -24.44 -28.41
N LYS A 27 27.39 -24.49 -29.14
CA LYS A 27 27.10 -25.60 -30.06
C LYS A 27 28.22 -25.82 -31.08
N THR A 28 28.82 -24.74 -31.58
CA THR A 28 29.94 -24.77 -32.54
C THR A 28 31.25 -25.30 -31.96
N LEU A 29 31.47 -25.16 -30.65
CA LEU A 29 32.70 -25.65 -30.01
C LEU A 29 32.62 -27.14 -29.71
N ASP A 30 31.48 -27.61 -29.18
CA ASP A 30 31.24 -29.01 -28.86
C ASP A 30 29.72 -29.24 -28.75
N GLU A 31 29.10 -29.70 -29.84
CA GLU A 31 27.65 -29.87 -29.93
C GLU A 31 27.12 -30.95 -28.97
N GLU A 32 27.86 -32.04 -28.80
CA GLU A 32 27.46 -33.13 -27.92
C GLU A 32 27.44 -32.66 -26.46
N LEU A 33 28.53 -32.05 -26.01
CA LEU A 33 28.63 -31.57 -24.64
C LEU A 33 27.67 -30.40 -24.38
N TYR A 34 27.46 -29.52 -25.37
CA TYR A 34 26.48 -28.45 -25.28
C TYR A 34 25.07 -29.00 -25.04
N ASN A 35 24.67 -30.03 -25.81
CA ASN A 35 23.39 -30.69 -25.63
C ASN A 35 23.28 -31.43 -24.28
N ILE A 36 24.37 -32.01 -23.78
CA ILE A 36 24.42 -32.61 -22.44
C ILE A 36 24.23 -31.53 -21.36
N ALA A 37 24.88 -30.38 -21.49
CA ALA A 37 24.74 -29.26 -20.55
C ALA A 37 23.27 -28.77 -20.49
N LEU A 38 22.63 -28.60 -21.65
CA LEU A 38 21.22 -28.23 -21.72
C LEU A 38 20.29 -29.25 -21.07
N LYS A 39 20.61 -30.55 -21.15
CA LYS A 39 19.81 -31.63 -20.54
C LYS A 39 20.10 -31.88 -19.05
N THR A 40 21.17 -31.29 -18.50
CA THR A 40 21.63 -31.52 -17.13
C THR A 40 21.57 -30.24 -16.30
N CYS A 41 22.60 -29.40 -16.40
CA CYS A 41 22.73 -28.19 -15.60
C CYS A 41 21.77 -27.08 -16.03
N PHE A 42 21.31 -27.05 -17.28
CA PHE A 42 20.38 -26.02 -17.78
C PHE A 42 18.98 -26.55 -18.15
N LYS A 43 18.57 -27.73 -17.65
CA LYS A 43 17.31 -28.42 -18.03
C LYS A 43 16.03 -27.58 -17.87
N GLY A 44 16.01 -26.60 -16.97
CA GLY A 44 14.88 -25.69 -16.80
C GLY A 44 14.81 -24.53 -17.81
N CYS A 45 15.73 -24.45 -18.77
CA CYS A 45 15.67 -23.50 -19.88
C CYS A 45 15.21 -24.21 -21.16
N VAL A 46 14.11 -23.73 -21.75
CA VAL A 46 13.51 -24.33 -22.95
C VAL A 46 13.35 -23.26 -24.02
N ILE A 47 13.49 -23.64 -25.31
CA ILE A 47 13.26 -22.76 -26.47
C ILE A 47 12.15 -23.37 -27.31
N ASP A 48 11.15 -22.56 -27.63
CA ASP A 48 10.14 -22.85 -28.63
C ASP A 48 10.53 -22.17 -29.95
N PRO A 49 10.60 -22.92 -31.07
CA PRO A 49 10.89 -22.33 -32.36
C PRO A 49 9.71 -21.46 -32.85
N PRO A 50 9.95 -20.58 -33.85
CA PRO A 50 8.92 -19.68 -34.37
C PRO A 50 7.66 -20.39 -34.89
N SER A 51 7.82 -21.63 -35.37
CA SER A 51 6.72 -22.48 -35.87
C SER A 51 5.70 -22.88 -34.80
N THR A 52 5.97 -22.62 -33.53
CA THR A 52 5.03 -22.90 -32.43
C THR A 52 3.98 -21.81 -32.24
N LEU A 53 4.18 -20.62 -32.83
CA LEU A 53 3.19 -19.54 -32.76
C LEU A 53 1.88 -19.99 -33.43
N PRO A 54 0.73 -19.73 -32.82
CA PRO A 54 -0.55 -20.06 -33.42
C PRO A 54 -0.83 -19.10 -34.58
N SER A 55 -1.58 -19.53 -35.57
CA SER A 55 -1.99 -18.69 -36.71
C SER A 55 -2.75 -17.43 -36.29
N SER A 56 -3.38 -17.43 -35.11
CA SER A 56 -4.04 -16.28 -34.51
C SER A 56 -3.09 -15.21 -33.96
N LEU A 57 -1.81 -15.51 -33.77
CA LEU A 57 -0.77 -14.58 -33.30
C LEU A 57 0.41 -14.54 -34.27
N PRO A 58 0.20 -14.05 -35.51
CA PRO A 58 1.27 -13.99 -36.49
C PRO A 58 2.36 -13.01 -36.02
N PRO A 59 3.65 -13.29 -36.31
CA PRO A 59 4.78 -12.44 -35.92
C PRO A 59 4.61 -10.96 -36.28
N THR A 60 4.02 -10.66 -37.44
CA THR A 60 3.77 -9.30 -37.91
C THR A 60 2.80 -8.53 -37.02
N SER A 61 1.78 -9.19 -36.46
CA SER A 61 0.83 -8.55 -35.53
C SER A 61 1.51 -8.21 -34.21
N ILE A 62 2.28 -9.16 -33.67
CA ILE A 62 3.03 -8.97 -32.41
C ILE A 62 4.05 -7.83 -32.59
N LEU A 63 4.79 -7.82 -33.70
CA LEU A 63 5.74 -6.75 -34.01
C LEU A 63 5.03 -5.39 -34.11
N SER A 64 3.90 -5.31 -34.81
CA SER A 64 3.13 -4.07 -34.93
C SER A 64 2.76 -3.53 -33.55
N THR A 65 2.31 -4.40 -32.64
CA THR A 65 2.05 -4.05 -31.24
C THR A 65 3.31 -3.52 -30.55
N LEU A 66 4.43 -4.25 -30.63
CA LEU A 66 5.71 -3.86 -30.01
C LEU A 66 6.23 -2.51 -30.52
N GLN A 67 6.03 -2.20 -31.81
CA GLN A 67 6.44 -0.93 -32.42
C GLN A 67 5.50 0.22 -32.02
N LYS A 68 4.19 -0.01 -31.90
CA LYS A 68 3.22 1.00 -31.42
C LYS A 68 3.46 1.45 -29.99
N LEU A 69 4.17 0.65 -29.18
CA LEU A 69 4.64 1.03 -27.85
C LEU A 69 5.81 2.04 -27.87
N SER A 70 6.23 2.53 -29.05
CA SER A 70 7.33 3.48 -29.19
C SER A 70 7.35 4.64 -28.20
N PRO A 71 6.21 5.30 -27.86
CA PRO A 71 6.21 6.42 -26.92
C PRO A 71 6.47 6.01 -25.47
N LEU A 72 6.35 4.71 -25.15
CA LEU A 72 6.50 4.19 -23.80
C LEU A 72 7.93 3.71 -23.50
N TYR A 73 8.78 3.49 -24.51
CA TYR A 73 10.13 2.98 -24.28
C TYR A 73 11.04 4.07 -23.73
N GLN A 74 11.56 3.84 -22.53
CA GLN A 74 12.47 4.78 -21.86
C GLN A 74 13.70 4.06 -21.32
N SER A 75 14.82 4.77 -21.24
CA SER A 75 15.96 4.32 -20.45
C SER A 75 15.61 4.45 -18.97
N ASP A 76 15.82 3.38 -18.21
CA ASP A 76 15.58 3.37 -16.78
C ASP A 76 16.77 3.97 -16.04
N VAL A 77 16.52 4.76 -15.00
CA VAL A 77 17.55 5.17 -14.02
C VAL A 77 17.43 4.35 -12.76
N THR A 78 18.32 3.38 -12.66
CA THR A 78 18.39 2.38 -11.58
C THR A 78 19.40 2.77 -10.52
N GLN A 79 19.34 2.13 -9.36
CA GLN A 79 20.25 2.34 -8.24
C GLN A 79 20.64 0.98 -7.63
N PRO A 80 21.52 0.22 -8.29
CA PRO A 80 21.76 -1.19 -8.00
C PRO A 80 22.35 -1.46 -6.61
N PHE A 81 23.05 -0.49 -6.02
CA PHE A 81 23.68 -0.63 -4.69
C PHE A 81 22.83 -0.04 -3.56
N GLY A 82 21.56 0.26 -3.83
CA GLY A 82 20.61 0.75 -2.83
C GLY A 82 20.56 2.27 -2.71
N LEU A 83 19.58 2.75 -1.94
CA LEU A 83 19.25 4.16 -1.85
C LEU A 83 20.44 5.00 -1.35
N GLY A 84 20.74 6.10 -2.05
CA GLY A 84 21.84 7.00 -1.74
C GLY A 84 23.20 6.63 -2.36
N THR A 85 23.25 5.55 -3.14
CA THR A 85 24.43 5.17 -3.95
C THR A 85 24.35 5.71 -5.39
N PRO A 86 25.44 5.73 -6.17
CA PRO A 86 25.39 6.20 -7.55
C PRO A 86 24.34 5.47 -8.40
N CYS A 87 23.60 6.25 -9.18
CA CYS A 87 22.59 5.74 -10.10
C CYS A 87 23.24 5.28 -11.42
N ALA A 88 22.53 4.41 -12.15
CA ALA A 88 22.96 3.87 -13.44
C ALA A 88 21.82 3.91 -14.44
N LYS A 89 22.06 4.51 -15.60
CA LYS A 89 21.15 4.52 -16.74
C LYS A 89 21.26 3.23 -17.53
N THR A 90 20.12 2.64 -17.90
CA THR A 90 20.10 1.45 -18.76
C THR A 90 20.25 1.82 -20.23
N TYR A 91 21.04 1.04 -20.96
CA TYR A 91 21.15 1.16 -22.42
C TYR A 91 19.99 0.50 -23.17
N VAL A 92 19.34 -0.46 -22.52
CA VAL A 92 18.06 -1.00 -22.96
C VAL A 92 16.98 0.00 -22.61
N THR A 93 16.13 0.31 -23.58
CA THR A 93 14.90 1.06 -23.33
C THR A 93 13.75 0.10 -23.06
N ARG A 94 12.90 0.40 -22.09
CA ARG A 94 11.85 -0.50 -21.63
C ARG A 94 10.53 0.20 -21.47
N CYS A 95 9.46 -0.59 -21.53
CA CYS A 95 8.17 -0.23 -20.97
C CYS A 95 7.60 -1.42 -20.20
N LEU A 96 6.84 -1.15 -19.14
CA LEU A 96 6.15 -2.16 -18.36
C LEU A 96 4.67 -2.18 -18.75
N LEU A 97 4.19 -3.35 -19.15
CA LEU A 97 2.79 -3.61 -19.39
C LEU A 97 2.27 -4.67 -18.41
N GLY A 98 0.98 -4.66 -18.11
CA GLY A 98 0.39 -5.68 -17.23
C GLY A 98 -1.04 -5.35 -16.84
N GLU A 99 -1.51 -6.04 -15.81
CA GLU A 99 -2.79 -5.69 -15.18
C GLU A 99 -2.74 -4.29 -14.56
N ARG A 100 -3.89 -3.61 -14.57
CA ARG A 100 -4.07 -2.27 -14.00
C ARG A 100 -3.64 -2.26 -12.54
N GLY A 101 -2.79 -1.32 -12.14
CA GLY A 101 -2.36 -1.21 -10.73
C GLY A 101 -1.15 -2.08 -10.36
N THR A 102 -0.53 -2.77 -11.34
CA THR A 102 0.65 -3.60 -11.09
C THR A 102 1.95 -2.82 -11.25
N THR A 103 2.94 -3.13 -10.42
CA THR A 103 4.28 -2.54 -10.51
C THR A 103 5.34 -3.64 -10.54
N TYR A 104 6.49 -3.33 -11.15
CA TYR A 104 7.65 -4.21 -11.15
C TYR A 104 8.85 -3.47 -10.57
N LYS A 105 9.46 -4.02 -9.50
CA LYS A 105 10.63 -3.42 -8.87
C LYS A 105 11.90 -4.18 -9.25
N TYR A 106 12.91 -3.46 -9.70
CA TYR A 106 14.23 -4.01 -9.96
C TYR A 106 15.31 -2.95 -9.78
N LEU A 107 16.47 -3.35 -9.25
CA LEU A 107 17.64 -2.48 -9.04
C LEU A 107 17.28 -1.10 -8.43
N GLY A 108 16.40 -1.06 -7.43
CA GLY A 108 16.02 0.18 -6.73
C GLY A 108 14.98 1.06 -7.45
N LEU A 109 14.55 0.71 -8.66
CA LEU A 109 13.47 1.39 -9.40
C LEU A 109 12.17 0.58 -9.34
N ARG A 110 11.04 1.24 -9.08
CA ARG A 110 9.69 0.66 -9.26
C ARG A 110 9.08 1.22 -10.54
N MET A 111 8.86 0.34 -11.51
CA MET A 111 8.15 0.66 -12.75
C MET A 111 6.64 0.47 -12.57
N PHE A 112 5.85 1.36 -13.18
CA PHE A 112 4.38 1.36 -13.12
C PHE A 112 3.81 0.84 -14.45
N SER A 113 2.96 -0.19 -14.41
CA SER A 113 2.45 -0.82 -15.63
C SER A 113 1.52 0.14 -16.40
N SER A 114 1.56 0.10 -17.72
CA SER A 114 0.40 0.48 -18.54
C SER A 114 -0.48 -0.75 -18.74
N TYR A 115 -1.78 -0.55 -18.89
CA TYR A 115 -2.68 -1.67 -19.14
C TYR A 115 -2.41 -2.32 -20.51
N TRP A 116 -2.17 -3.64 -20.52
CA TRP A 116 -1.91 -4.38 -21.77
C TRP A 116 -3.15 -4.72 -22.60
N GLY A 117 -4.36 -4.56 -22.04
CA GLY A 117 -5.60 -4.93 -22.75
C GLY A 117 -5.97 -3.95 -23.85
N ASP A 118 -5.37 -2.76 -23.85
CA ASP A 118 -5.59 -1.74 -24.89
C ASP A 118 -4.65 -1.95 -26.10
N ALA A 119 -3.86 -3.03 -26.12
CA ALA A 119 -2.80 -3.26 -27.10
C ALA A 119 -3.25 -3.83 -28.48
N GLY A 120 -4.56 -3.93 -28.75
CA GLY A 120 -5.13 -4.34 -30.05
C GLY A 120 -4.94 -5.82 -30.43
N ASP A 121 -5.32 -6.20 -31.65
CA ASP A 121 -5.26 -7.58 -32.16
C ASP A 121 -3.82 -8.12 -32.26
N GLY A 122 -3.57 -9.30 -31.69
CA GLY A 122 -2.21 -9.84 -31.49
C GLY A 122 -1.46 -9.15 -30.34
N GLY A 123 -2.20 -8.51 -29.44
CA GLY A 123 -1.70 -7.68 -28.35
C GLY A 123 -0.84 -8.45 -27.36
N ILE A 124 -0.11 -7.71 -26.51
CA ILE A 124 0.76 -8.30 -25.49
C ILE A 124 -0.02 -9.20 -24.51
N LYS A 125 -1.32 -8.94 -24.30
CA LYS A 125 -2.20 -9.78 -23.50
C LYS A 125 -2.46 -11.15 -24.17
N ASP A 126 -2.75 -11.19 -25.46
CA ASP A 126 -2.97 -12.46 -26.17
C ASP A 126 -1.67 -13.28 -26.22
N LEU A 127 -0.54 -12.61 -26.44
CA LEU A 127 0.79 -13.21 -26.34
C LEU A 127 1.05 -13.77 -24.94
N ASN A 128 0.65 -13.05 -23.89
CA ASN A 128 0.73 -13.52 -22.51
C ASN A 128 -0.05 -14.82 -22.32
N GLU A 129 -1.32 -14.85 -22.70
CA GLU A 129 -2.20 -16.02 -22.58
C GLU A 129 -1.64 -17.24 -23.30
N TRP A 130 -1.12 -17.06 -24.52
CA TRP A 130 -0.44 -18.13 -25.24
C TRP A 130 0.82 -18.62 -24.52
N LEU A 131 1.69 -17.71 -24.06
CA LEU A 131 2.89 -18.06 -23.31
C LEU A 131 2.58 -18.76 -21.99
N GLU A 132 1.48 -18.42 -21.32
CA GLU A 132 1.03 -19.14 -20.11
C GLU A 132 0.74 -20.61 -20.45
N GLU A 133 -0.04 -20.88 -21.49
CA GLU A 133 -0.40 -22.25 -21.87
C GLU A 133 0.82 -23.04 -22.35
N ARG A 134 1.73 -22.41 -23.10
CA ARG A 134 3.03 -23.03 -23.46
C ARG A 134 3.84 -23.38 -22.23
N THR A 135 3.99 -22.43 -21.30
CA THR A 135 4.74 -22.63 -20.05
C THR A 135 4.17 -23.78 -19.23
N LYS A 136 2.84 -23.92 -19.18
CA LYS A 136 2.17 -25.02 -18.47
C LYS A 136 2.57 -26.39 -19.05
N GLY A 137 2.61 -26.52 -20.37
CA GLY A 137 3.12 -27.71 -21.04
C GLY A 137 4.58 -28.00 -20.69
N HIS A 138 5.43 -26.97 -20.73
CA HIS A 138 6.86 -27.09 -20.39
C HIS A 138 7.09 -27.47 -18.92
N LEU A 139 6.31 -26.94 -17.98
CA LEU A 139 6.37 -27.34 -16.57
C LEU A 139 5.94 -28.80 -16.35
N ALA A 140 4.93 -29.27 -17.09
CA ALA A 140 4.51 -30.66 -17.05
C ALA A 140 5.63 -31.58 -17.57
N GLN A 141 6.26 -31.22 -18.68
CA GLN A 141 7.41 -31.98 -19.22
C GLN A 141 8.60 -31.95 -18.26
N LEU A 142 8.93 -30.79 -17.70
CA LEU A 142 10.01 -30.65 -16.72
C LEU A 142 9.77 -31.51 -15.47
N THR A 143 8.53 -31.65 -15.02
CA THR A 143 8.16 -32.55 -13.93
C THR A 143 8.45 -34.02 -14.27
N LEU A 144 8.18 -34.45 -15.51
CA LEU A 144 8.49 -35.81 -15.96
C LEU A 144 10.00 -36.03 -16.09
N ASP A 145 10.74 -35.01 -16.53
CA ASP A 145 12.17 -35.09 -16.81
C ASP A 145 13.06 -35.03 -15.55
N ARG A 146 12.50 -34.69 -14.39
CA ARG A 146 13.25 -34.52 -13.13
C ARG A 146 12.67 -35.40 -12.01
N SER A 147 13.45 -35.59 -10.95
CA SER A 147 13.08 -36.48 -9.83
C SER A 147 12.09 -35.86 -8.82
N TYR A 148 11.58 -34.66 -9.07
CA TYR A 148 10.71 -33.91 -8.17
C TYR A 148 9.69 -33.05 -8.94
N PRO A 149 8.49 -32.79 -8.39
CA PRO A 149 7.45 -32.06 -9.12
C PRO A 149 7.75 -30.56 -9.23
N THR A 150 7.29 -29.90 -10.30
CA THR A 150 7.26 -28.42 -10.41
C THR A 150 6.29 -27.80 -9.42
N THR A 151 6.69 -26.63 -8.90
CA THR A 151 5.91 -25.83 -7.94
C THR A 151 5.58 -24.44 -8.46
N GLY A 152 6.26 -24.05 -9.54
CA GLY A 152 6.17 -22.77 -10.20
C GLY A 152 4.82 -22.49 -10.84
N SER A 153 4.45 -21.23 -10.78
CA SER A 153 3.29 -20.69 -11.47
C SER A 153 3.70 -20.12 -12.83
N ASN A 154 2.80 -20.27 -13.80
CA ASN A 154 2.86 -19.71 -15.15
C ASN A 154 1.87 -18.54 -15.32
N LYS A 155 1.26 -18.03 -14.24
CA LYS A 155 0.25 -16.97 -14.27
C LYS A 155 0.89 -15.60 -14.29
N TYR A 156 1.33 -15.15 -15.45
CA TYR A 156 2.05 -13.90 -15.61
C TYR A 156 1.12 -12.71 -15.43
N THR A 157 1.57 -11.71 -14.69
CA THR A 157 0.80 -10.49 -14.35
C THR A 157 1.35 -9.24 -15.01
N VAL A 158 2.59 -9.31 -15.52
CA VAL A 158 3.24 -8.23 -16.26
C VAL A 158 4.08 -8.78 -17.41
N ALA A 159 4.33 -7.91 -18.39
CA ALA A 159 5.32 -8.07 -19.43
C ALA A 159 6.27 -6.86 -19.42
N LEU A 160 7.55 -7.11 -19.17
CA LEU A 160 8.60 -6.10 -19.35
C LEU A 160 9.07 -6.15 -20.79
N ILE A 161 8.71 -5.13 -21.57
CA ILE A 161 9.10 -5.06 -22.97
C ILE A 161 10.44 -4.35 -23.06
N ASN A 162 11.39 -4.98 -23.75
CA ASN A 162 12.74 -4.46 -23.93
C ASN A 162 12.96 -4.16 -25.40
N ARG A 163 13.54 -3.00 -25.71
CA ARG A 163 14.01 -2.63 -27.05
C ARG A 163 15.52 -2.40 -27.00
N MET A 164 16.26 -3.11 -27.85
CA MET A 164 17.71 -3.20 -27.80
C MET A 164 18.32 -3.07 -29.19
N SER A 165 19.19 -2.09 -29.38
CA SER A 165 20.01 -2.02 -30.60
C SER A 165 21.19 -2.98 -30.50
N SER A 166 21.51 -3.62 -31.63
CA SER A 166 22.73 -4.40 -31.78
C SER A 166 23.98 -3.53 -31.59
N TYR A 167 25.07 -4.18 -31.20
CA TYR A 167 26.37 -3.54 -31.15
C TYR A 167 26.82 -3.15 -32.57
N SER A 168 27.32 -1.93 -32.71
CA SER A 168 28.07 -1.52 -33.88
C SER A 168 29.30 -0.70 -33.47
N SER A 169 30.48 -1.09 -33.97
CA SER A 169 31.76 -0.41 -33.72
C SER A 169 31.82 0.99 -34.33
N SER A 170 31.12 1.21 -35.44
CA SER A 170 30.97 2.51 -36.11
C SER A 170 29.72 3.28 -35.68
N GLY A 171 28.82 2.66 -34.90
CA GLY A 171 27.51 3.19 -34.57
C GLY A 171 27.38 3.78 -33.16
N PRO A 172 26.17 4.23 -32.78
CA PRO A 172 25.89 4.86 -31.50
C PRO A 172 26.00 3.90 -30.28
N THR A 173 26.20 2.61 -30.50
CA THR A 173 26.38 1.57 -29.46
C THR A 173 27.84 1.19 -29.21
N SER A 174 28.80 1.68 -30.02
CA SER A 174 30.23 1.36 -30.00
C SER A 174 30.90 1.45 -28.63
N ASN A 175 30.57 2.50 -27.86
CA ASN A 175 31.13 2.75 -26.52
C ASN A 175 30.13 2.48 -25.38
N LYS A 176 28.95 1.93 -25.67
CA LYS A 176 27.87 1.75 -24.69
C LYS A 176 27.81 0.33 -24.12
N LEU A 177 28.12 -0.69 -24.92
CA LEU A 177 27.94 -2.08 -24.49
C LEU A 177 29.21 -2.67 -23.86
N LYS A 178 29.05 -3.27 -22.68
CA LYS A 178 30.14 -3.93 -21.96
C LYS A 178 30.58 -5.20 -22.67
N LYS A 179 31.88 -5.51 -22.63
CA LYS A 179 32.39 -6.82 -23.06
C LYS A 179 31.90 -7.89 -22.09
N GLU A 180 31.53 -9.04 -22.64
CA GLU A 180 31.17 -10.20 -21.83
C GLU A 180 32.47 -10.86 -21.28
N PRO A 181 32.57 -11.15 -19.96
CA PRO A 181 33.78 -11.69 -19.35
C PRO A 181 34.28 -13.05 -19.88
N ASP A 182 33.38 -13.99 -20.18
CA ASP A 182 33.68 -15.36 -20.57
C ASP A 182 33.84 -15.51 -22.11
N PHE A 183 32.86 -15.03 -22.85
CA PHE A 183 32.78 -14.80 -24.30
C PHE A 183 33.38 -13.44 -24.67
N LYS A 184 34.70 -13.27 -24.51
CA LYS A 184 35.42 -11.98 -24.67
C LYS A 184 35.18 -11.22 -25.98
N THR A 185 34.71 -11.89 -27.03
CA THR A 185 34.33 -11.28 -28.33
C THR A 185 32.93 -10.66 -28.33
N SER A 186 32.06 -11.09 -27.42
CA SER A 186 30.66 -10.67 -27.34
C SER A 186 30.46 -9.42 -26.49
N ARG A 187 29.37 -8.71 -26.77
CA ARG A 187 28.93 -7.51 -26.04
C ARG A 187 27.58 -7.77 -25.37
N THR A 188 27.39 -7.29 -24.15
CA THR A 188 26.13 -7.48 -23.41
C THR A 188 25.23 -6.26 -23.52
N ASN A 189 24.01 -6.45 -24.01
CA ASN A 189 22.93 -5.46 -23.88
C ASN A 189 22.35 -5.46 -22.46
N VAL A 190 22.23 -6.65 -21.86
CA VAL A 190 21.88 -6.84 -20.45
C VAL A 190 22.94 -7.75 -19.83
N SER A 191 23.63 -7.27 -18.79
CA SER A 191 24.66 -8.03 -18.10
C SER A 191 24.07 -9.13 -17.20
N TRP A 192 24.93 -10.00 -16.66
CA TRP A 192 24.54 -11.10 -15.78
C TRP A 192 23.66 -10.66 -14.62
N HIS A 193 22.47 -11.26 -14.52
CA HIS A 193 21.53 -11.05 -13.43
C HIS A 193 20.60 -12.25 -13.26
N ALA A 194 19.93 -12.30 -12.10
CA ALA A 194 18.71 -13.06 -11.91
C ALA A 194 17.56 -12.05 -11.77
N ASP A 195 16.37 -12.41 -12.24
CA ASP A 195 15.21 -11.54 -12.17
C ASP A 195 14.72 -11.39 -10.72
N SER A 196 14.53 -10.15 -10.26
CA SER A 196 14.14 -9.83 -8.88
C SER A 196 12.62 -9.71 -8.72
N SER A 197 12.14 -9.71 -7.47
CA SER A 197 10.74 -9.38 -7.13
C SER A 197 9.67 -10.31 -7.75
N LEU A 198 10.07 -11.53 -8.12
CA LEU A 198 9.16 -12.55 -8.63
C LEU A 198 8.58 -13.40 -7.50
N GLN A 199 7.43 -14.02 -7.76
CA GLN A 199 6.94 -15.07 -6.88
C GLN A 199 7.93 -16.23 -6.90
N ASN A 200 8.23 -16.81 -5.74
CA ASN A 200 9.17 -17.94 -5.67
C ASN A 200 8.73 -19.05 -6.61
N PHE A 201 9.70 -19.58 -7.36
CA PHE A 201 9.51 -20.62 -8.36
C PHE A 201 8.65 -20.23 -9.56
N SER A 202 8.13 -18.99 -9.68
CA SER A 202 7.39 -18.64 -10.89
C SER A 202 8.30 -18.68 -12.11
N SER A 203 7.80 -19.23 -13.21
CA SER A 203 8.51 -19.23 -14.47
C SER A 203 8.66 -17.80 -15.04
N ILE A 204 9.52 -17.67 -16.04
CA ILE A 204 9.64 -16.48 -16.89
C ILE A 204 9.51 -16.97 -18.33
N ALA A 205 8.70 -16.28 -19.14
CA ALA A 205 8.59 -16.54 -20.57
C ALA A 205 9.02 -15.32 -21.36
N VAL A 206 9.78 -15.53 -22.43
CA VAL A 206 10.33 -14.43 -23.24
C VAL A 206 10.10 -14.71 -24.71
N TYR A 207 9.26 -13.88 -25.33
CA TYR A 207 9.16 -13.79 -26.78
C TYR A 207 10.17 -12.77 -27.31
N GLN A 208 10.71 -12.98 -28.51
CA GLN A 208 11.55 -12.00 -29.18
C GLN A 208 11.17 -11.75 -30.64
N ALA A 209 11.33 -10.51 -31.10
CA ALA A 209 11.26 -10.13 -32.50
C ALA A 209 12.48 -9.26 -32.85
N VAL A 210 13.12 -9.56 -33.97
CA VAL A 210 14.31 -8.87 -34.47
C VAL A 210 13.95 -8.22 -35.79
N VAL A 211 14.25 -6.93 -35.88
CA VAL A 211 14.01 -6.12 -37.07
C VAL A 211 15.28 -5.48 -37.56
N ASP A 212 15.30 -5.15 -38.84
CA ASP A 212 16.28 -4.27 -39.43
C ASP A 212 16.18 -2.88 -38.76
N ALA A 213 17.30 -2.29 -38.38
CA ALA A 213 17.30 -1.02 -37.65
C ALA A 213 16.90 0.18 -38.52
N GLU A 214 17.06 0.08 -39.85
CA GLU A 214 16.74 1.13 -40.82
C GLU A 214 15.31 0.98 -41.33
N THR A 215 14.91 -0.21 -41.78
CA THR A 215 13.58 -0.43 -42.36
C THR A 215 12.50 -0.72 -41.31
N GLY A 216 12.89 -1.25 -40.15
CA GLY A 216 11.96 -1.70 -39.12
C GLY A 216 11.20 -2.98 -39.47
N GLU A 217 11.56 -3.67 -40.55
CA GLU A 217 10.95 -4.92 -40.99
C GLU A 217 11.61 -6.13 -40.31
N LEU A 218 10.87 -7.24 -40.20
CA LEU A 218 11.40 -8.48 -39.62
C LEU A 218 12.60 -8.99 -40.42
N VAL A 219 13.68 -9.33 -39.71
CA VAL A 219 14.86 -9.97 -40.32
C VAL A 219 14.60 -11.46 -40.48
N GLU A 220 14.82 -12.00 -41.66
CA GLU A 220 14.78 -13.45 -41.86
C GLU A 220 16.05 -14.11 -41.27
N ASP A 221 15.86 -15.24 -40.59
CA ASP A 221 16.97 -16.11 -40.25
C ASP A 221 17.41 -16.89 -41.49
N ARG A 222 18.69 -16.81 -41.82
CA ARG A 222 19.27 -17.53 -42.94
C ARG A 222 19.86 -18.84 -42.42
N PRO A 223 19.69 -19.98 -43.12
CA PRO A 223 20.26 -21.26 -42.71
C PRO A 223 21.79 -21.25 -42.50
N LEU A 224 22.50 -20.33 -43.16
CA LEU A 224 23.95 -20.16 -43.06
C LEU A 224 24.42 -19.24 -41.93
N ASP A 225 23.51 -18.59 -41.19
CA ASP A 225 23.93 -17.72 -40.10
C ASP A 225 24.52 -18.54 -38.97
N LYS A 226 25.76 -18.21 -38.62
CA LYS A 226 26.44 -18.77 -37.46
C LYS A 226 25.74 -18.30 -36.19
N ASP A 227 25.78 -19.11 -35.14
CA ASP A 227 25.18 -18.80 -33.82
C ASP A 227 25.61 -17.43 -33.28
N ASP A 228 26.83 -17.00 -33.59
CA ASP A 228 27.39 -15.73 -33.13
C ASP A 228 26.92 -14.50 -33.89
N MET A 229 26.29 -14.69 -35.05
CA MET A 229 25.57 -13.67 -35.81
C MET A 229 24.12 -13.49 -35.32
N LYS A 230 23.65 -14.34 -34.41
CA LYS A 230 22.32 -14.25 -33.81
C LYS A 230 22.35 -13.55 -32.46
N TRP A 231 21.20 -12.98 -32.09
CA TRP A 231 20.96 -12.58 -30.71
C TRP A 231 20.97 -13.82 -29.83
N ARG A 232 21.60 -13.71 -28.65
CA ARG A 232 21.77 -14.86 -27.75
C ARG A 232 21.35 -14.52 -26.33
N VAL A 233 20.81 -15.51 -25.63
CA VAL A 233 20.72 -15.50 -24.17
C VAL A 233 21.83 -16.38 -23.63
N ALA A 234 22.71 -15.79 -22.81
CA ALA A 234 23.76 -16.51 -22.13
C ALA A 234 23.27 -16.93 -20.75
N LEU A 235 23.66 -18.13 -20.31
CA LEU A 235 23.24 -18.73 -19.04
C LEU A 235 24.47 -19.21 -18.28
N LYS A 236 24.44 -19.04 -16.96
CA LYS A 236 25.44 -19.63 -16.07
C LYS A 236 24.81 -20.06 -14.75
N VAL A 237 25.35 -21.10 -14.16
CA VAL A 237 24.89 -21.62 -12.87
C VAL A 237 25.47 -20.74 -11.76
N VAL A 238 24.58 -20.13 -10.97
CA VAL A 238 24.93 -19.38 -9.75
C VAL A 238 23.93 -19.81 -8.69
N ARG A 239 24.37 -20.66 -7.77
CA ARG A 239 23.49 -21.17 -6.70
C ARG A 239 23.02 -20.01 -5.84
N ASP A 240 21.72 -19.97 -5.56
CA ASP A 240 21.08 -18.99 -4.68
C ASP A 240 21.22 -17.55 -5.20
N ALA A 241 21.20 -17.40 -6.53
CA ALA A 241 21.20 -16.10 -7.22
C ALA A 241 19.97 -15.25 -6.88
N GLU A 242 18.83 -15.92 -6.67
CA GLU A 242 17.60 -15.35 -6.10
C GLU A 242 16.91 -16.47 -5.30
N GLY A 243 15.76 -16.16 -4.72
CA GLY A 243 14.84 -17.13 -4.17
C GLY A 243 14.85 -17.14 -2.65
N PRO A 244 14.08 -18.07 -2.05
CA PRO A 244 13.99 -18.19 -0.60
C PRO A 244 15.33 -18.56 0.07
N THR A 245 16.30 -19.08 -0.69
CA THR A 245 17.59 -19.56 -0.18
C THR A 245 18.70 -18.51 -0.20
N MET A 246 18.50 -17.38 -0.90
CA MET A 246 19.50 -16.31 -1.06
C MET A 246 20.03 -15.77 0.29
N ASN A 247 19.23 -15.81 1.36
CA ASN A 247 19.59 -15.26 2.67
C ASN A 247 20.00 -16.30 3.73
N THR A 248 19.91 -17.61 3.46
CA THR A 248 20.10 -18.64 4.49
C THR A 248 21.57 -18.82 4.91
N ARG A 249 22.52 -18.19 4.22
CA ARG A 249 23.95 -18.10 4.62
C ARG A 249 24.36 -16.74 5.21
N GLY A 250 23.51 -15.72 5.14
CA GLY A 250 23.77 -14.36 5.67
C GLY A 250 22.97 -13.98 6.92
N ALA A 251 22.12 -14.88 7.41
CA ALA A 251 21.18 -14.61 8.50
C ALA A 251 21.83 -14.46 9.90
N ASN A 252 23.15 -14.61 10.05
CA ASN A 252 23.87 -14.38 11.30
C ASN A 252 24.46 -12.97 11.46
N THR A 253 24.17 -12.03 10.55
CA THR A 253 24.78 -10.68 10.56
C THR A 253 23.80 -9.51 10.62
N GLN A 254 22.51 -9.74 10.91
CA GLN A 254 21.53 -8.64 11.06
C GLN A 254 21.46 -8.01 12.47
N ASN A 255 22.42 -8.29 13.35
CA ASN A 255 22.58 -7.65 14.66
C ASN A 255 23.90 -6.86 14.79
N ALA A 256 24.38 -6.20 13.72
CA ALA A 256 25.53 -5.31 13.82
C ALA A 256 25.18 -3.89 13.36
N THR A 257 25.26 -3.00 14.34
CA THR A 257 25.29 -1.54 14.31
C THR A 257 26.18 -0.96 13.21
N THR A 258 25.73 0.20 12.69
CA THR A 258 26.49 1.33 12.13
C THR A 258 28.01 1.18 11.96
N THR A 259 28.48 1.10 10.71
CA THR A 259 29.49 2.02 10.08
C THR A 259 29.75 1.59 8.63
N SER A 260 29.62 2.53 7.70
CA SER A 260 30.06 2.52 6.29
C SER A 260 29.50 1.45 5.31
N PRO A 261 29.00 1.87 4.13
CA PRO A 261 28.46 0.97 3.11
C PRO A 261 29.60 0.44 2.25
N SER A 262 30.13 -0.72 2.61
CA SER A 262 30.75 -1.55 1.59
C SER A 262 29.63 -2.19 0.78
N PRO A 263 29.71 -2.22 -0.57
CA PRO A 263 28.70 -2.90 -1.38
C PRO A 263 28.59 -4.36 -0.91
N PRO A 264 27.45 -5.06 -1.13
CA PRO A 264 27.53 -6.51 -1.19
C PRO A 264 28.64 -6.80 -2.19
N PRO A 265 29.71 -7.53 -1.81
CA PRO A 265 30.78 -7.79 -2.73
C PRO A 265 30.14 -8.36 -3.99
N GLN A 266 30.47 -7.81 -5.16
CA GLN A 266 30.40 -8.59 -6.39
C GLN A 266 30.94 -9.95 -5.99
N GLN A 267 30.09 -10.99 -6.00
CA GLN A 267 30.47 -12.32 -5.56
C GLN A 267 31.53 -12.83 -6.54
N GLN A 268 32.77 -12.39 -6.35
CA GLN A 268 33.95 -13.12 -6.70
C GLN A 268 34.04 -14.26 -5.68
N GLN A 269 33.18 -15.27 -5.85
CA GLN A 269 33.60 -16.62 -5.45
C GLN A 269 34.53 -17.11 -6.54
N ALA A 270 35.79 -16.68 -6.44
CA ALA A 270 36.89 -17.46 -6.96
C ALA A 270 37.17 -18.58 -5.95
N SER A 271 36.75 -19.81 -6.26
CA SER A 271 37.57 -21.00 -5.95
C SER A 271 36.97 -22.27 -6.56
N SER A 272 37.83 -22.94 -7.34
CA SER A 272 37.81 -24.32 -7.85
C SER A 272 36.80 -24.67 -8.95
N ASN A 273 37.23 -24.53 -10.22
CA ASN A 273 36.60 -24.95 -11.49
C ASN A 273 35.12 -24.57 -11.70
N PRO A 274 34.71 -23.99 -12.84
CA PRO A 274 33.30 -24.01 -13.19
C PRO A 274 32.91 -25.47 -13.38
N VAL A 275 32.30 -26.05 -12.35
CA VAL A 275 31.72 -27.39 -12.40
C VAL A 275 30.67 -27.45 -13.54
N ASN A 276 30.11 -26.29 -13.93
CA ASN A 276 29.24 -26.10 -15.08
C ASN A 276 29.74 -24.91 -15.92
N PRO A 277 29.98 -25.07 -17.25
CA PRO A 277 30.38 -23.98 -18.12
C PRO A 277 29.21 -23.01 -18.37
N THR A 278 29.54 -21.77 -18.68
CA THR A 278 28.59 -20.79 -19.23
C THR A 278 28.15 -21.24 -20.63
N VAL A 279 26.86 -21.17 -20.96
CA VAL A 279 26.35 -21.48 -22.31
C VAL A 279 25.74 -20.24 -22.97
N ALA A 280 25.80 -20.16 -24.29
CA ALA A 280 25.10 -19.14 -25.06
C ALA A 280 24.12 -19.78 -26.05
N LEU A 281 22.84 -19.49 -25.87
CA LEU A 281 21.74 -20.00 -26.68
C LEU A 281 21.46 -19.02 -27.83
N PRO A 282 21.70 -19.38 -29.09
CA PRO A 282 21.22 -18.60 -30.24
C PRO A 282 19.70 -18.62 -30.28
N LEU A 283 19.10 -17.48 -30.58
CA LEU A 283 17.66 -17.32 -30.63
C LEU A 283 17.23 -16.93 -32.05
N ASP A 284 16.44 -17.78 -32.68
CA ASP A 284 15.80 -17.50 -33.96
C ASP A 284 14.78 -16.37 -33.82
N ASN A 285 14.61 -15.55 -34.85
CA ASN A 285 13.63 -14.49 -34.87
C ASN A 285 12.22 -15.05 -34.65
N ASN A 286 11.42 -14.41 -33.81
CA ASN A 286 10.07 -14.84 -33.42
C ASN A 286 10.04 -16.13 -32.58
N SER A 287 11.18 -16.60 -32.06
CA SER A 287 11.23 -17.68 -31.08
C SER A 287 10.81 -17.20 -29.69
N SER A 288 10.48 -18.16 -28.82
CA SER A 288 10.29 -17.92 -27.39
C SER A 288 11.24 -18.77 -26.56
N TYR A 289 11.66 -18.28 -25.40
CA TYR A 289 12.39 -19.09 -24.42
C TYR A 289 11.81 -18.94 -23.02
N TYR A 290 12.02 -19.95 -22.19
CA TYR A 290 11.42 -20.07 -20.87
C TYR A 290 12.47 -20.38 -19.83
N LEU A 291 12.38 -19.72 -18.67
CA LEU A 291 13.16 -20.04 -17.48
C LEU A 291 12.17 -20.59 -16.44
N LEU A 292 12.19 -21.90 -16.23
CA LEU A 292 11.11 -22.62 -15.55
C LEU A 292 11.39 -22.84 -14.06
N ASP A 293 10.35 -22.74 -13.23
CA ASP A 293 10.37 -23.16 -11.83
C ASP A 293 11.52 -22.53 -11.02
N ASP A 294 12.44 -23.34 -10.48
CA ASP A 294 13.59 -22.94 -9.68
C ASP A 294 14.77 -22.38 -10.51
N PHE A 295 14.65 -22.29 -11.84
CA PHE A 295 15.76 -21.90 -12.72
C PHE A 295 16.35 -20.55 -12.35
N ASN A 296 15.52 -19.51 -12.19
CA ASN A 296 15.96 -18.15 -11.85
C ASN A 296 16.56 -18.04 -10.44
N HIS A 297 16.30 -18.99 -9.54
CA HIS A 297 16.93 -19.01 -8.22
C HIS A 297 18.39 -19.49 -8.27
N HIS A 298 18.75 -20.32 -9.27
CA HIS A 298 20.04 -21.00 -9.33
C HIS A 298 20.85 -20.69 -10.59
N HIS A 299 20.39 -19.74 -11.40
CA HIS A 299 21.06 -19.30 -12.61
C HIS A 299 21.06 -17.79 -12.72
N GLN A 300 22.08 -17.28 -13.39
CA GLN A 300 22.06 -15.94 -13.94
C GLN A 300 21.98 -16.03 -15.46
N HIS A 301 21.41 -15.00 -16.07
CA HIS A 301 21.33 -14.85 -17.51
C HIS A 301 21.81 -13.46 -17.97
N ALA A 302 22.23 -13.39 -19.23
CA ALA A 302 22.65 -12.16 -19.89
C ALA A 302 22.16 -12.16 -21.35
N VAL A 303 21.99 -10.97 -21.94
CA VAL A 303 21.59 -10.81 -23.35
C VAL A 303 22.80 -10.35 -24.14
N LEU A 304 23.24 -11.19 -25.08
CA LEU A 304 24.40 -10.91 -25.93
C LEU A 304 23.94 -10.36 -27.28
N SER A 305 24.63 -9.31 -27.71
CA SER A 305 24.50 -8.77 -29.06
C SER A 305 25.07 -9.74 -30.11
N PRO A 306 24.55 -9.73 -31.34
CA PRO A 306 25.22 -10.30 -32.50
C PRO A 306 26.65 -9.74 -32.64
N LEU A 307 27.59 -10.58 -33.10
CA LEU A 307 28.90 -10.10 -33.50
C LEU A 307 28.80 -9.32 -34.82
N GLU A 308 29.60 -8.27 -34.97
CA GLU A 308 29.75 -7.61 -36.27
C GLU A 308 30.47 -8.55 -37.25
N SER A 309 29.88 -8.76 -38.41
CA SER A 309 30.52 -9.48 -39.51
C SER A 309 31.61 -8.61 -40.15
N SER A 310 32.79 -9.19 -40.37
CA SER A 310 33.91 -8.57 -41.10
C SER A 310 33.81 -8.75 -42.62
N ASP A 311 32.88 -9.56 -43.10
CA ASP A 311 32.74 -9.91 -44.53
C ASP A 311 31.72 -9.02 -45.27
N SER A 312 31.82 -9.02 -46.60
CA SER A 312 30.93 -8.35 -47.55
C SER A 312 29.45 -8.81 -47.47
N GLN A 313 29.13 -9.83 -46.66
CA GLN A 313 27.77 -10.21 -46.25
C GLN A 313 27.37 -9.58 -44.90
N ARG A 314 27.72 -8.30 -44.68
CA ARG A 314 27.41 -7.58 -43.45
C ARG A 314 25.90 -7.57 -43.24
N ARG A 315 25.41 -8.24 -42.18
CA ARG A 315 24.02 -8.06 -41.74
C ARG A 315 23.83 -6.60 -41.35
N PRO A 316 22.72 -5.96 -41.76
CA PRO A 316 22.41 -4.61 -41.32
C PRO A 316 22.32 -4.57 -39.79
N PRO A 317 22.57 -3.42 -39.15
CA PRO A 317 22.30 -3.26 -37.73
C PRO A 317 20.86 -3.68 -37.43
N THR A 318 20.66 -4.43 -36.37
CA THR A 318 19.33 -4.91 -35.97
C THR A 318 18.86 -4.26 -34.67
N VAL A 319 17.55 -4.18 -34.50
CA VAL A 319 16.88 -3.89 -33.23
C VAL A 319 16.14 -5.15 -32.78
N ARG A 320 16.39 -5.56 -31.55
CA ARG A 320 15.66 -6.64 -30.88
C ARG A 320 14.62 -6.08 -29.93
N TYR A 321 13.38 -6.48 -30.15
CA TYR A 321 12.32 -6.41 -29.17
C TYR A 321 12.25 -7.73 -28.40
N SER A 322 12.02 -7.67 -27.10
CA SER A 322 11.64 -8.85 -26.33
C SER A 322 10.56 -8.55 -25.31
N SER A 323 9.53 -9.38 -25.28
CA SER A 323 8.45 -9.34 -24.29
C SER A 323 8.76 -10.35 -23.19
N THR A 324 9.10 -9.90 -21.99
CA THR A 324 9.49 -10.76 -20.86
C THR A 324 8.37 -10.83 -19.82
N HIS A 325 7.61 -11.92 -19.84
CA HIS A 325 6.42 -12.16 -19.02
C HIS A 325 6.78 -12.76 -17.66
N ARG A 326 6.21 -12.17 -16.60
CA ARG A 326 6.62 -12.39 -15.21
C ARG A 326 5.41 -12.46 -14.28
N LEU A 327 5.54 -13.24 -13.20
CA LEU A 327 4.61 -13.20 -12.08
C LEU A 327 5.24 -12.49 -10.89
N ILE A 328 4.72 -11.31 -10.57
CA ILE A 328 5.24 -10.47 -9.51
C ILE A 328 4.88 -11.03 -8.13
N ARG A 329 5.81 -10.88 -7.17
CA ARG A 329 5.58 -11.24 -5.77
C ARG A 329 4.47 -10.36 -5.16
N LYS A 330 3.76 -10.90 -4.17
CA LYS A 330 2.80 -10.13 -3.35
C LYS A 330 3.42 -8.80 -2.85
N GLY A 331 2.64 -7.72 -2.89
CA GLY A 331 3.10 -6.35 -2.61
C GLY A 331 3.51 -5.55 -3.86
N GLY A 332 3.43 -6.16 -5.05
CA GLY A 332 3.62 -5.49 -6.34
C GLY A 332 2.38 -4.76 -6.86
N HIS A 333 1.20 -4.96 -6.26
CA HIS A 333 -0.06 -4.35 -6.69
C HIS A 333 -0.46 -3.18 -5.79
N VAL A 334 -1.06 -2.15 -6.36
CA VAL A 334 -1.45 -0.93 -5.64
C VAL A 334 -2.51 -1.19 -4.55
N ASP A 335 -3.41 -2.13 -4.80
CA ASP A 335 -4.40 -2.55 -3.80
C ASP A 335 -3.77 -3.12 -2.52
N ASP A 336 -2.60 -3.76 -2.61
CA ASP A 336 -1.90 -4.29 -1.43
C ASP A 336 -1.49 -3.13 -0.50
N ILE A 337 -0.94 -2.04 -1.05
CA ILE A 337 -0.52 -0.88 -0.26
C ILE A 337 -1.72 -0.04 0.18
N ILE A 338 -2.72 0.18 -0.68
CA ILE A 338 -3.96 0.90 -0.34
C ILE A 338 -4.71 0.17 0.79
N GLY A 339 -4.83 -1.16 0.70
CA GLY A 339 -5.42 -1.97 1.75
C GLY A 339 -4.69 -1.84 3.09
N ARG A 340 -3.35 -1.78 3.06
CA ARG A 340 -2.52 -1.54 4.27
C ARG A 340 -2.68 -0.13 4.81
N VAL A 341 -2.77 0.89 3.95
CA VAL A 341 -3.05 2.28 4.34
C VAL A 341 -4.41 2.37 5.03
N LYS A 342 -5.49 1.88 4.38
CA LYS A 342 -6.84 1.84 4.95
C LYS A 342 -6.88 1.07 6.27
N GLY A 343 -6.24 -0.10 6.31
CA GLY A 343 -6.12 -0.90 7.53
C GLY A 343 -5.40 -0.15 8.65
N THR A 344 -4.38 0.64 8.34
CA THR A 344 -3.65 1.46 9.30
C THR A 344 -4.53 2.59 9.83
N VAL A 345 -5.19 3.34 8.93
CA VAL A 345 -6.10 4.45 9.29
C VAL A 345 -7.27 3.98 10.15
N ASN A 346 -7.87 2.83 9.82
CA ASN A 346 -8.98 2.25 10.58
C ASN A 346 -8.59 1.84 12.01
N ASN A 347 -7.29 1.76 12.33
CA ASN A 347 -6.78 1.37 13.63
C ASN A 347 -6.23 2.54 14.47
N PHE A 348 -6.40 3.80 14.05
CA PHE A 348 -5.89 4.99 14.78
C PHE A 348 -6.41 5.12 16.22
N ASN A 349 -7.57 4.55 16.51
CA ASN A 349 -8.13 4.51 17.86
C ASN A 349 -7.38 3.56 18.81
N LYS A 350 -6.63 2.60 18.25
CA LYS A 350 -5.83 1.64 19.03
C LYS A 350 -4.48 2.26 19.40
N LYS A 351 -3.92 1.78 20.52
CA LYS A 351 -2.59 2.17 21.01
C LYS A 351 -1.83 0.91 21.40
N GLY A 352 -0.57 0.84 21.00
CA GLY A 352 0.32 -0.27 21.30
C GLY A 352 1.49 -0.32 20.32
N THR A 353 2.61 -0.90 20.76
CA THR A 353 3.87 -0.94 19.99
C THR A 353 3.71 -1.55 18.61
N ASN A 354 2.95 -2.64 18.47
CA ASN A 354 2.67 -3.25 17.17
C ASN A 354 1.84 -2.36 16.23
N VAL A 355 0.90 -1.58 16.78
CA VAL A 355 0.08 -0.64 15.99
C VAL A 355 0.96 0.50 15.49
N PHE A 356 1.71 1.13 16.39
CA PHE A 356 2.60 2.25 16.06
C PHE A 356 3.73 1.84 15.11
N ARG A 357 4.30 0.64 15.29
CA ARG A 357 5.31 0.09 14.38
C ARG A 357 4.76 -0.05 12.96
N ASN A 358 3.53 -0.53 12.84
CA ASN A 358 2.86 -0.62 11.53
C ASN A 358 2.55 0.77 10.95
N GLU A 359 2.09 1.74 11.76
CA GLU A 359 1.88 3.14 11.33
C GLU A 359 3.18 3.72 10.72
N LEU A 360 4.31 3.63 11.44
CA LEU A 360 5.61 4.12 10.98
C LEU A 360 6.11 3.37 9.73
N GLN A 361 5.92 2.05 9.66
CA GLN A 361 6.34 1.25 8.51
C GLN A 361 5.57 1.64 7.25
N VAL A 362 4.24 1.77 7.34
CA VAL A 362 3.39 2.15 6.20
C VAL A 362 3.67 3.59 5.77
N TRP A 363 3.88 4.51 6.71
CA TRP A 363 4.26 5.89 6.40
C TRP A 363 5.53 5.97 5.54
N VAL A 364 6.60 5.30 5.97
CA VAL A 364 7.86 5.24 5.22
C VAL A 364 7.67 4.57 3.86
N GLU A 365 6.94 3.46 3.80
CA GLU A 365 6.74 2.70 2.57
C GLU A 365 5.94 3.48 1.53
N VAL A 366 4.84 4.14 1.91
CA VAL A 366 4.02 4.91 0.95
C VAL A 366 4.83 6.06 0.34
N GLU A 367 5.58 6.80 1.16
CA GLU A 367 6.41 7.90 0.66
C GLU A 367 7.52 7.39 -0.27
N THR A 368 8.29 6.41 0.19
CA THR A 368 9.54 6.02 -0.47
C THR A 368 9.40 4.97 -1.55
N GLU A 369 8.43 4.07 -1.44
CA GLU A 369 8.26 2.96 -2.37
C GLU A 369 7.20 3.23 -3.43
N TRP A 370 6.36 4.26 -3.26
CA TRP A 370 5.28 4.57 -4.19
C TRP A 370 5.35 6.02 -4.69
N ILE A 371 5.19 7.00 -3.79
CA ILE A 371 5.11 8.41 -4.19
C ILE A 371 6.42 8.87 -4.83
N ARG A 372 7.55 8.77 -4.12
CA ARG A 372 8.87 9.20 -4.65
C ARG A 372 9.31 8.38 -5.86
N GLN A 373 8.96 7.09 -5.92
CA GLN A 373 9.24 6.25 -7.10
C GLN A 373 8.44 6.69 -8.33
N PHE A 374 7.21 7.18 -8.16
CA PHE A 374 6.41 7.68 -9.28
C PHE A 374 7.00 8.96 -9.88
N TYR A 375 7.35 9.94 -9.03
CA TYR A 375 7.82 11.25 -9.47
C TYR A 375 9.29 11.30 -9.92
N ILE A 376 10.16 10.39 -9.46
CA ILE A 376 11.56 10.36 -9.91
C ILE A 376 11.73 10.00 -11.39
N GLN A 377 10.69 9.45 -12.02
CA GLN A 377 10.71 9.06 -13.44
C GLN A 377 10.36 10.22 -14.39
N GLY A 378 10.02 11.40 -13.85
CA GLY A 378 9.86 12.63 -14.61
C GLY A 378 8.44 12.96 -15.07
N GLU A 379 8.32 14.17 -15.62
CA GLU A 379 7.06 14.75 -16.10
C GLU A 379 6.45 13.93 -17.24
N GLY A 380 7.26 13.53 -18.22
CA GLY A 380 6.78 12.67 -19.30
C GLY A 380 6.26 11.33 -18.78
N HIS A 381 6.84 10.78 -17.70
CA HIS A 381 6.32 9.55 -17.09
C HIS A 381 4.97 9.83 -16.41
N LYS A 382 4.88 10.93 -15.66
CA LYS A 382 3.62 11.38 -15.07
C LYS A 382 2.56 11.51 -16.16
N ASP A 383 2.80 12.26 -17.22
CA ASP A 383 1.83 12.51 -18.29
C ASP A 383 1.29 11.23 -18.93
N ILE A 384 2.20 10.30 -19.25
CA ILE A 384 1.83 8.99 -19.81
C ILE A 384 0.98 8.18 -18.83
N LYS A 385 1.33 8.18 -17.54
CA LYS A 385 0.74 7.29 -16.54
C LYS A 385 -0.43 7.90 -15.80
N TRP A 386 -0.61 9.22 -15.81
CA TRP A 386 -1.54 9.93 -14.92
C TRP A 386 -2.99 9.52 -15.13
N LYS A 387 -3.38 9.27 -16.38
CA LYS A 387 -4.73 8.81 -16.72
C LYS A 387 -5.11 7.52 -15.98
N GLU A 388 -4.15 6.62 -15.78
CA GLU A 388 -4.38 5.32 -15.13
C GLU A 388 -4.01 5.34 -13.64
N TRP A 389 -2.90 5.98 -13.28
CA TRP A 389 -2.31 5.94 -11.94
C TRP A 389 -2.67 7.13 -11.06
N GLY A 390 -3.09 8.26 -11.63
CA GLY A 390 -3.31 9.50 -10.90
C GLY A 390 -4.28 9.35 -9.73
N GLY A 391 -5.37 8.59 -9.92
CA GLY A 391 -6.33 8.31 -8.84
C GLY A 391 -5.70 7.59 -7.65
N TRP A 392 -4.91 6.54 -7.90
CA TRP A 392 -4.24 5.81 -6.83
C TRP A 392 -3.10 6.60 -6.19
N ILE A 393 -2.33 7.36 -6.98
CA ILE A 393 -1.28 8.23 -6.43
C ILE A 393 -1.90 9.28 -5.49
N LYS A 394 -3.04 9.88 -5.85
CA LYS A 394 -3.79 10.78 -4.96
C LYS A 394 -4.24 10.08 -3.68
N GLU A 395 -4.83 8.88 -3.79
CA GLU A 395 -5.26 8.10 -2.62
C GLU A 395 -4.08 7.74 -1.69
N LEU A 396 -2.91 7.42 -2.26
CA LEU A 396 -1.69 7.14 -1.49
C LEU A 396 -1.17 8.40 -0.78
N VAL A 397 -1.19 9.56 -1.43
CA VAL A 397 -0.79 10.83 -0.81
C VAL A 397 -1.73 11.20 0.33
N GLU A 398 -3.04 11.11 0.14
CA GLU A 398 -4.02 11.34 1.22
C GLU A 398 -3.82 10.37 2.40
N GLY A 399 -3.54 9.10 2.10
CA GLY A 399 -3.26 8.08 3.09
C GLY A 399 -1.99 8.39 3.89
N TRP A 400 -0.92 8.78 3.19
CA TRP A 400 0.34 9.21 3.78
C TRP A 400 0.13 10.41 4.72
N GLU A 401 -0.62 11.43 4.29
CA GLU A 401 -0.90 12.62 5.10
C GLU A 401 -1.67 12.27 6.38
N LYS A 402 -2.71 11.43 6.27
CA LYS A 402 -3.48 10.94 7.44
C LYS A 402 -2.60 10.19 8.43
N ILE A 403 -1.68 9.34 7.94
CA ILE A 403 -0.76 8.57 8.80
C ILE A 403 0.30 9.48 9.42
N GLU A 404 0.83 10.47 8.70
CA GLU A 404 1.77 11.42 9.27
C GLU A 404 1.12 12.30 10.36
N GLY A 405 -0.08 12.82 10.11
CA GLY A 405 -0.86 13.55 11.10
C GLY A 405 -1.14 12.71 12.35
N ARG A 406 -1.35 11.40 12.17
CA ARG A 406 -1.43 10.44 13.28
C ARG A 406 -0.10 10.32 14.03
N ILE A 407 1.03 10.15 13.34
CA ILE A 407 2.37 10.09 13.94
C ILE A 407 2.64 11.34 14.78
N LEU A 408 2.40 12.54 14.23
CA LEU A 408 2.54 13.79 14.96
C LEU A 408 1.68 13.84 16.22
N SER A 409 0.42 13.41 16.12
CA SER A 409 -0.49 13.33 17.27
C SER A 409 0.04 12.39 18.37
N VAL A 410 0.68 11.27 17.98
CA VAL A 410 1.30 10.33 18.92
C VAL A 410 2.56 10.93 19.55
N LEU A 411 3.41 11.61 18.77
CA LEU A 411 4.59 12.33 19.30
C LEU A 411 4.21 13.36 20.37
N ILE A 412 3.14 14.13 20.13
CA ILE A 412 2.61 15.08 21.11
C ILE A 412 2.05 14.36 22.34
N TRP A 413 1.37 13.22 22.14
CA TRP A 413 0.84 12.42 23.24
C TRP A 413 1.96 11.86 24.13
N VAL A 414 3.05 11.33 23.56
CA VAL A 414 4.19 10.81 24.35
C VAL A 414 4.95 11.94 25.04
N ARG A 415 5.15 13.10 24.39
CA ARG A 415 5.71 14.31 25.03
C ARG A 415 4.89 14.71 26.27
N ARG A 416 3.56 14.77 26.14
CA ARG A 416 2.65 15.08 27.25
C ARG A 416 2.70 14.02 28.36
N ALA A 417 2.86 12.74 28.01
CA ALA A 417 2.99 11.68 29.00
C ALA A 417 4.29 11.84 29.82
N ALA A 418 5.42 12.17 29.18
CA ALA A 418 6.68 12.49 29.86
C ALA A 418 6.53 13.70 30.81
N MET A 419 5.88 14.78 30.36
CA MET A 419 5.58 15.95 31.20
C MET A 419 4.77 15.57 32.45
N GLY A 420 3.70 14.80 32.25
CA GLY A 420 2.82 14.37 33.35
C GLY A 420 3.55 13.51 34.37
N ARG A 421 4.47 12.64 33.92
CA ARG A 421 5.28 11.79 34.80
C ARG A 421 6.19 12.61 35.72
N ARG A 422 6.73 13.75 35.22
CA ARG A 422 7.54 14.71 36.00
C ARG A 422 6.70 15.58 36.95
N GLY A 423 5.37 15.43 36.95
CA GLY A 423 4.48 16.26 37.74
C GLY A 423 4.25 17.66 37.16
N LEU A 424 4.70 17.92 35.92
CA LEU A 424 4.38 19.15 35.21
C LEU A 424 2.89 19.12 34.86
N ARG A 425 2.09 19.89 35.60
CA ARG A 425 0.71 20.18 35.27
C ARG A 425 0.73 21.53 34.59
N GLY A 426 0.73 21.55 33.25
CA GLY A 426 0.63 22.80 32.49
C GLY A 426 -0.41 23.70 33.15
N GLY A 427 -0.02 24.96 33.44
CA GLY A 427 -0.71 25.87 34.36
C GLY A 427 -2.23 25.72 34.29
N GLY A 428 -2.87 25.52 35.45
CA GLY A 428 -4.25 25.03 35.61
C GLY A 428 -5.19 25.43 34.46
N GLY A 429 -5.42 24.49 33.52
CA GLY A 429 -6.12 24.78 32.27
C GLY A 429 -6.34 23.55 31.37
N LYS A 430 -6.75 23.79 30.11
CA LYS A 430 -6.99 22.73 29.10
C LYS A 430 -5.77 21.85 28.85
N GLU A 431 -4.56 22.42 28.87
CA GLU A 431 -3.30 21.68 28.63
C GLU A 431 -2.96 20.73 29.78
N GLY A 432 -3.14 21.16 31.03
CA GLY A 432 -3.00 20.28 32.20
C GLY A 432 -3.91 19.05 32.13
N LYS A 433 -5.16 19.22 31.67
CA LYS A 433 -6.09 18.08 31.44
C LYS A 433 -5.56 17.12 30.37
N LYS A 434 -4.99 17.63 29.27
CA LYS A 434 -4.39 16.82 28.20
C LYS A 434 -3.17 16.05 28.69
N ILE A 435 -2.31 16.67 29.50
CA ILE A 435 -1.14 16.02 30.13
C ILE A 435 -1.58 14.86 31.04
N VAL A 436 -2.55 15.09 31.93
CA VAL A 436 -3.07 14.04 32.82
C VAL A 436 -3.69 12.89 32.01
N LYS A 437 -4.48 13.20 30.98
CA LYS A 437 -5.07 12.19 30.08
C LYS A 437 -3.98 11.39 29.34
N ALA A 438 -2.92 12.06 28.89
CA ALA A 438 -1.82 11.43 28.17
C ALA A 438 -1.07 10.43 29.06
N LEU A 439 -0.69 10.85 30.28
CA LEU A 439 -0.03 10.00 31.27
C LEU A 439 -0.88 8.79 31.65
N LYS A 440 -2.19 8.98 31.89
CA LYS A 440 -3.10 7.85 32.18
C LYS A 440 -3.14 6.87 31.01
N GLY A 441 -3.29 7.36 29.79
CA GLY A 441 -3.29 6.52 28.59
C GLY A 441 -1.98 5.75 28.40
N MET A 442 -0.84 6.34 28.76
CA MET A 442 0.47 5.67 28.66
C MET A 442 0.54 4.48 29.63
N LYS A 443 0.13 4.69 30.88
CA LYS A 443 0.06 3.62 31.90
C LYS A 443 -0.88 2.47 31.50
N GLU A 444 -1.99 2.78 30.84
CA GLU A 444 -2.92 1.75 30.33
C GLU A 444 -2.32 0.89 29.21
N VAL A 445 -1.44 1.47 28.37
CA VAL A 445 -0.73 0.71 27.32
C VAL A 445 0.31 -0.21 27.95
N GLU A 446 1.06 0.27 28.95
CA GLU A 446 2.04 -0.53 29.70
C GLU A 446 1.38 -1.72 30.41
N SER A 447 0.23 -1.49 31.07
CA SER A 447 -0.48 -2.54 31.81
C SER A 447 -1.01 -3.66 30.89
N ARG A 448 -1.40 -3.33 29.65
CA ARG A 448 -1.86 -4.32 28.65
C ARG A 448 -0.71 -5.15 28.06
N GLY A 449 0.52 -4.66 28.13
CA GLY A 449 1.72 -5.34 27.65
C GLY A 449 2.27 -6.42 28.59
N GLY A 450 1.56 -6.78 29.68
CA GLY A 450 1.96 -7.83 30.62
C GLY A 450 3.28 -7.53 31.35
N GLY A 451 3.60 -6.25 31.56
CA GLY A 451 4.87 -5.82 32.18
C GLY A 451 6.11 -5.94 31.27
N LYS A 452 5.96 -6.40 30.01
CA LYS A 452 7.07 -6.53 29.04
C LYS A 452 7.25 -5.33 28.13
N VAL A 453 6.21 -4.50 27.97
CA VAL A 453 6.26 -3.25 27.19
C VAL A 453 6.50 -2.11 28.16
N GLY A 454 7.77 -1.75 28.35
CA GLY A 454 8.11 -0.56 29.13
C GLY A 454 7.69 0.69 28.36
N GLY A 455 7.19 1.74 29.03
CA GLY A 455 6.85 3.00 28.36
C GLY A 455 8.00 3.57 27.52
N ASN A 456 9.25 3.27 27.88
CA ASN A 456 10.46 3.60 27.13
C ASN A 456 10.51 2.98 25.71
N GLU A 457 9.96 1.78 25.51
CA GLU A 457 9.94 1.11 24.20
C GLU A 457 9.15 1.90 23.16
N ILE A 458 8.11 2.62 23.58
CA ILE A 458 7.31 3.45 22.67
C ILE A 458 8.13 4.67 22.21
N TYR A 459 8.88 5.30 23.11
CA TYR A 459 9.75 6.43 22.73
C TYR A 459 10.82 5.97 21.76
N GLU A 460 11.52 4.87 22.06
CA GLU A 460 12.55 4.34 21.18
C GLU A 460 11.98 3.96 19.80
N LEU A 461 10.81 3.31 19.76
CA LEU A 461 10.13 2.97 18.50
C LEU A 461 9.88 4.19 17.62
N PHE A 462 9.42 5.31 18.18
CA PHE A 462 9.18 6.53 17.42
C PHE A 462 10.48 7.23 17.03
N ALA A 463 11.49 7.23 17.91
CA ALA A 463 12.82 7.76 17.59
C ALA A 463 13.44 7.00 16.40
N GLU A 464 13.47 5.67 16.45
CA GLU A 464 13.94 4.81 15.35
C GLU A 464 13.16 5.06 14.05
N GLY A 465 11.83 5.23 14.16
CA GLY A 465 10.97 5.52 13.02
C GLY A 465 11.28 6.86 12.34
N LEU A 466 11.49 7.91 13.13
CA LEU A 466 11.86 9.25 12.65
C LEU A 466 13.25 9.26 12.01
N GLU A 467 14.25 8.64 12.66
CA GLU A 467 15.60 8.52 12.09
C GLU A 467 15.60 7.68 10.81
N ARG A 468 14.77 6.64 10.75
CA ARG A 468 14.60 5.86 9.52
C ARG A 468 14.06 6.75 8.41
N MET A 469 13.05 7.57 8.67
CA MET A 469 12.51 8.49 7.67
C MET A 469 13.55 9.54 7.25
N ASP A 470 14.29 10.11 8.20
CA ASP A 470 15.38 11.06 7.93
C ASP A 470 16.42 10.49 6.95
N ARG A 471 16.92 9.28 7.26
CA ARG A 471 17.92 8.59 6.44
C ARG A 471 17.40 8.27 5.03
N VAL A 472 16.15 7.85 4.89
CA VAL A 472 15.61 7.54 3.56
C VAL A 472 15.33 8.80 2.75
N ARG A 473 14.81 9.88 3.36
CA ARG A 473 14.65 11.17 2.68
C ARG A 473 15.99 11.72 2.22
N GLU A 474 17.03 11.62 3.04
CA GLU A 474 18.41 11.94 2.66
C GLU A 474 18.88 11.16 1.44
N GLY A 475 18.69 9.83 1.46
CA GLY A 475 19.05 8.97 0.34
C GLY A 475 18.29 9.32 -0.94
N TRP A 476 17.03 9.75 -0.83
CA TRP A 476 16.24 10.25 -1.96
C TRP A 476 16.75 11.58 -2.49
N ARG A 477 17.14 12.54 -1.64
CA ARG A 477 17.76 13.80 -2.09
C ARG A 477 19.03 13.54 -2.89
N LYS A 478 19.90 12.64 -2.39
CA LYS A 478 21.10 12.21 -3.12
C LYS A 478 20.77 11.56 -4.46
N ARG A 479 19.72 10.74 -4.51
CA ARG A 479 19.26 10.09 -5.75
C ARG A 479 18.77 11.13 -6.76
N VAL A 480 17.90 12.06 -6.34
CA VAL A 480 17.35 13.13 -7.20
C VAL A 480 18.48 14.02 -7.76
N GLY A 481 19.50 14.32 -6.94
CA GLY A 481 20.67 15.09 -7.35
C GLY A 481 21.75 14.32 -8.12
N ASP A 482 21.54 13.05 -8.48
CA ASP A 482 22.55 12.26 -9.18
C ASP A 482 22.76 12.77 -10.62
N GLN A 483 24.02 12.96 -11.00
CA GLN A 483 24.39 13.52 -12.30
C GLN A 483 23.93 12.67 -13.49
N VAL A 484 23.61 11.39 -13.30
CA VAL A 484 23.11 10.53 -14.38
C VAL A 484 21.82 11.08 -15.01
N PHE A 485 20.98 11.77 -14.23
CA PHE A 485 19.74 12.35 -14.73
C PHE A 485 19.97 13.48 -15.74
N ASN A 486 21.12 14.16 -15.68
CA ASN A 486 21.51 15.16 -16.68
C ASN A 486 21.70 14.56 -18.09
N THR A 487 21.85 13.23 -18.18
CA THR A 487 21.96 12.52 -19.45
C THR A 487 20.61 12.16 -20.08
N LEU A 488 19.50 12.55 -19.45
CA LEU A 488 18.15 12.42 -19.94
C LEU A 488 17.64 13.77 -20.48
N GLU A 489 16.67 13.71 -21.39
CA GLU A 489 15.85 14.87 -21.76
C GLU A 489 15.11 15.40 -20.53
N GLU A 490 14.82 16.70 -20.52
CA GLU A 490 14.29 17.41 -19.36
C GLU A 490 13.00 16.78 -18.81
N ILE A 491 12.08 16.38 -19.69
CA ILE A 491 10.81 15.75 -19.33
C ILE A 491 10.97 14.39 -18.61
N TRP A 492 12.12 13.73 -18.70
CA TRP A 492 12.40 12.45 -18.05
C TRP A 492 13.27 12.60 -16.79
N ARG A 493 13.60 13.83 -16.40
CA ARG A 493 14.36 14.12 -15.17
C ARG A 493 13.45 14.07 -13.95
N PRO A 494 13.97 13.82 -12.74
CA PRO A 494 13.16 13.75 -11.53
C PRO A 494 12.31 15.00 -11.35
N MET A 495 11.02 14.81 -11.07
CA MET A 495 10.17 15.92 -10.64
C MET A 495 10.36 16.17 -9.15
N ASP A 496 10.09 17.41 -8.74
CA ASP A 496 9.79 17.67 -7.35
C ASP A 496 8.56 16.85 -6.93
N VAL A 497 8.69 16.19 -5.79
CA VAL A 497 7.60 15.41 -5.23
C VAL A 497 6.56 16.42 -4.72
N PRO A 498 5.27 16.33 -5.08
CA PRO A 498 4.26 17.34 -4.74
C PRO A 498 3.79 17.22 -3.28
N LEU A 499 4.75 17.23 -2.36
CA LEU A 499 4.58 17.20 -0.91
C LEU A 499 5.19 18.47 -0.34
N LYS A 500 4.40 19.23 0.42
CA LYS A 500 4.88 20.43 1.10
C LYS A 500 5.18 20.11 2.56
N PHE A 501 6.42 20.33 3.00
CA PHE A 501 6.88 20.00 4.36
C PHE A 501 6.94 21.21 5.28
N GLY A 502 6.83 20.96 6.59
CA GLY A 502 6.96 22.00 7.63
C GLY A 502 5.87 23.08 7.62
N VAL A 503 4.70 22.79 7.03
CA VAL A 503 3.64 23.79 6.87
C VAL A 503 2.98 24.10 8.22
N LYS A 504 2.89 25.39 8.55
CA LYS A 504 2.16 25.87 9.74
C LYS A 504 0.65 25.84 9.51
N GLU A 505 -0.12 25.67 10.58
CA GLU A 505 -1.59 25.50 10.53
C GLU A 505 -2.33 26.62 9.78
N GLU A 506 -1.81 27.85 9.82
CA GLU A 506 -2.38 29.03 9.16
C GLU A 506 -2.14 29.06 7.63
N GLU A 507 -1.15 28.33 7.14
CA GLU A 507 -0.75 28.29 5.73
C GLU A 507 -1.38 27.12 4.96
N ALA A 508 -1.82 26.07 5.66
CA ALA A 508 -2.46 24.91 5.04
C ALA A 508 -3.85 25.21 4.43
N GLY A 509 -4.48 26.32 4.82
CA GLY A 509 -5.81 26.73 4.36
C GLY A 509 -5.84 27.76 3.23
N ARG A 510 -4.69 28.27 2.77
CA ARG A 510 -4.61 29.19 1.63
C ARG A 510 -4.15 28.40 0.40
N GLY A 511 -5.12 27.90 -0.37
CA GLY A 511 -4.85 27.33 -1.68
C GLY A 511 -4.10 28.35 -2.53
N GLY A 512 -2.90 28.00 -2.97
CA GLY A 512 -2.09 28.86 -3.82
C GLY A 512 -2.78 29.04 -5.17
N GLU A 513 -3.08 30.29 -5.51
CA GLU A 513 -3.26 30.70 -6.90
C GLU A 513 -1.91 30.57 -7.60
N GLY A 514 -1.68 29.43 -8.26
CA GLY A 514 -0.49 29.24 -9.08
C GLY A 514 -0.11 27.79 -9.31
N GLY A 515 -0.52 27.24 -10.46
CA GLY A 515 0.25 26.29 -11.28
C GLY A 515 0.56 24.88 -10.79
N ASP A 516 1.05 24.71 -9.56
CA ASP A 516 1.56 23.42 -9.07
C ASP A 516 0.56 22.74 -8.12
N GLU A 517 0.00 21.61 -8.56
CA GLU A 517 -0.94 20.80 -7.78
C GLU A 517 -0.19 20.14 -6.61
N VAL A 518 -0.04 20.86 -5.48
CA VAL A 518 0.40 20.28 -4.22
C VAL A 518 -0.60 19.20 -3.81
N LEU A 519 -0.16 17.94 -3.76
CA LEU A 519 -1.04 16.81 -3.48
C LEU A 519 -1.10 16.46 -2.00
N GLY A 520 -0.07 16.78 -1.21
CA GLY A 520 0.00 16.43 0.20
C GLY A 520 0.74 17.44 1.05
N VAL A 521 0.31 17.56 2.31
CA VAL A 521 0.91 18.49 3.28
C VAL A 521 1.45 17.74 4.49
N SER A 522 2.72 17.99 4.79
CA SER A 522 3.41 17.50 5.98
C SER A 522 3.62 18.62 6.98
N ARG A 523 3.31 18.31 8.23
CA ARG A 523 3.59 19.18 9.38
C ARG A 523 4.98 18.89 9.97
N LEU A 524 5.54 17.73 9.67
CA LEU A 524 6.93 17.43 10.01
C LEU A 524 7.86 18.10 8.98
N PRO A 525 9.08 18.49 9.38
CA PRO A 525 10.04 19.01 8.42
C PRO A 525 10.50 17.90 7.46
N GLU A 526 10.96 18.28 6.27
CA GLU A 526 11.53 17.31 5.33
C GLU A 526 12.84 16.72 5.88
N THR A 527 13.65 17.56 6.53
CA THR A 527 14.98 17.25 7.09
C THR A 527 15.03 17.53 8.59
N GLY A 528 16.01 16.96 9.30
CA GLY A 528 16.17 17.19 10.74
C GLY A 528 15.24 16.34 11.61
N LEU A 529 14.67 15.26 11.07
CA LEU A 529 13.83 14.36 11.87
C LEU A 529 14.67 13.58 12.90
N LYS A 530 15.99 13.45 12.68
CA LYS A 530 16.90 12.87 13.68
C LYS A 530 16.91 13.70 14.97
N ASP A 531 16.84 15.03 14.87
CA ASP A 531 16.92 15.93 16.03
C ASP A 531 15.62 15.82 16.85
N ILE A 532 14.49 15.64 16.16
CA ILE A 532 13.21 15.30 16.78
C ILE A 532 13.32 13.91 17.45
N ALA A 533 13.97 12.93 16.83
CA ALA A 533 14.17 11.61 17.41
C ALA A 533 15.00 11.66 18.71
N GLU A 534 16.05 12.47 18.76
CA GLU A 534 16.84 12.72 19.98
C GLU A 534 15.98 13.33 21.09
N CYS A 535 15.11 14.29 20.76
CA CYS A 535 14.14 14.83 21.70
C CYS A 535 13.17 13.75 22.22
N VAL A 536 12.68 12.88 21.35
CA VAL A 536 11.80 11.76 21.73
C VAL A 536 12.49 10.81 22.71
N ARG A 537 13.77 10.48 22.49
CA ARG A 537 14.56 9.69 23.45
C ARG A 537 14.74 10.42 24.78
N GLY A 538 14.99 11.72 24.75
CA GLY A 538 15.02 12.58 25.94
C GLY A 538 13.72 12.50 26.74
N TRP A 539 12.57 12.56 26.08
CA TRP A 539 11.26 12.39 26.73
C TRP A 539 11.09 10.98 27.33
N GLY A 540 11.60 9.94 26.66
CA GLY A 540 11.63 8.57 27.17
C GLY A 540 12.43 8.44 28.48
N ASN A 541 13.64 9.01 28.50
CA ASN A 541 14.50 9.05 29.69
C ASN A 541 13.82 9.78 30.86
N CYS A 542 13.18 10.91 30.60
CA CYS A 542 12.40 11.63 31.61
C CYS A 542 11.22 10.81 32.12
N TYR A 543 10.50 10.13 31.22
CA TYR A 543 9.37 9.29 31.58
C TYR A 543 9.82 8.09 32.43
N ALA A 544 11.02 7.54 32.18
CA ALA A 544 11.63 6.48 32.98
C ALA A 544 12.16 6.96 34.35
N GLY A 545 12.23 8.28 34.59
CA GLY A 545 12.70 8.87 35.84
C GLY A 545 14.21 9.13 35.92
N GLY A 546 14.92 9.12 34.78
CA GLY A 546 16.39 9.04 34.75
C GLY A 546 17.17 10.26 34.19
N GLY A 547 16.54 11.38 33.79
CA GLY A 547 17.33 12.47 33.17
C GLY A 547 16.64 13.83 32.98
N GLU A 548 17.44 14.81 32.54
CA GLU A 548 17.00 16.14 32.10
C GLU A 548 16.16 16.05 30.82
N CYS A 549 15.12 16.87 30.73
CA CYS A 549 14.26 16.93 29.55
C CYS A 549 14.61 18.14 28.70
N THR A 550 15.10 17.90 27.49
CA THR A 550 15.13 18.90 26.43
C THR A 550 13.72 19.01 25.85
N TRP A 551 13.00 20.07 26.23
CA TRP A 551 11.63 20.34 25.76
C TRP A 551 11.60 21.14 24.46
N ASN A 552 12.74 21.72 24.07
CA ASN A 552 12.87 22.55 22.89
C ASN A 552 12.95 21.67 21.65
N VAL A 553 11.86 21.66 20.90
CA VAL A 553 11.95 21.55 19.46
C VAL A 553 11.58 22.92 18.94
N GLU A 554 12.56 23.80 18.74
CA GLU A 554 12.34 24.95 17.85
C GLU A 554 11.91 24.34 16.50
N GLY A 555 10.63 24.49 16.15
CA GLY A 555 10.09 23.97 14.88
C GLY A 555 9.20 22.72 14.94
N MET A 556 8.90 22.10 16.10
CA MET A 556 7.68 21.26 16.13
C MET A 556 6.49 22.20 16.03
N PRO A 557 5.57 22.03 15.06
CA PRO A 557 4.36 22.81 15.05
C PRO A 557 3.63 22.61 16.38
N GLU A 558 3.35 23.70 17.09
CA GLU A 558 2.26 23.67 18.04
C GLU A 558 1.03 23.28 17.25
N VAL A 559 0.54 22.07 17.46
CA VAL A 559 -0.76 21.70 16.91
C VAL A 559 -1.76 22.50 17.72
N GLY A 560 -2.18 23.64 17.16
CA GLY A 560 -3.48 24.22 17.46
C GLY A 560 -4.46 23.05 17.40
N GLY A 561 -5.19 22.92 18.50
CA GLY A 561 -5.70 21.63 18.94
C GLY A 561 -6.41 20.88 17.82
N GLU A 562 -6.03 19.59 17.63
CA GLU A 562 -6.73 18.58 16.82
C GLU A 562 -7.76 19.22 15.87
N GLY A 563 -7.35 19.54 14.63
CA GLY A 563 -8.28 19.96 13.57
C GLY A 563 -9.52 19.08 13.63
N GLY A 564 -10.58 19.68 14.19
CA GLY A 564 -11.60 18.92 14.88
C GLY A 564 -12.39 18.10 13.88
N LYS A 565 -12.61 16.82 14.20
CA LYS A 565 -13.71 16.02 13.62
C LYS A 565 -15.10 16.57 14.01
N GLY A 566 -15.24 17.90 14.12
CA GLY A 566 -16.33 18.59 14.79
C GLY A 566 -15.84 19.56 15.87
N GLY A 567 -16.55 20.68 16.05
CA GLY A 567 -16.21 21.77 16.97
C GLY A 567 -16.86 23.09 16.56
N GLU A 568 -16.80 24.13 17.39
CA GLU A 568 -17.34 25.47 17.07
C GLU A 568 -16.66 26.11 15.84
N GLU A 569 -15.45 25.68 15.50
CA GLU A 569 -14.62 26.20 14.40
C GLU A 569 -14.56 25.30 13.16
N TRP A 570 -15.36 24.23 13.09
CA TRP A 570 -15.37 23.34 11.91
C TRP A 570 -15.72 24.12 10.63
N GLU A 571 -14.86 24.03 9.61
CA GLU A 571 -14.96 24.90 8.42
C GLU A 571 -16.27 24.72 7.64
N GLY A 572 -16.87 23.53 7.72
CA GLY A 572 -18.11 23.17 7.04
C GLY A 572 -19.35 23.94 7.51
N TRP A 573 -19.32 24.59 8.68
CA TRP A 573 -20.45 25.42 9.16
C TRP A 573 -20.86 26.53 8.18
N GLY A 574 -19.93 27.01 7.35
CA GLY A 574 -20.17 28.10 6.39
C GLY A 574 -20.01 27.69 4.93
N ARG A 575 -19.68 26.42 4.64
CA ARG A 575 -19.39 25.95 3.29
C ARG A 575 -20.69 25.89 2.46
N GLU A 576 -20.64 26.45 1.26
CA GLU A 576 -21.77 26.42 0.32
C GLU A 576 -22.09 24.95 -0.07
N GLY A 577 -23.38 24.63 -0.19
CA GLY A 577 -23.84 23.26 -0.44
C GLY A 577 -23.83 22.32 0.79
N THR A 578 -23.33 22.75 1.95
CA THR A 578 -23.37 21.93 3.18
C THR A 578 -24.70 22.11 3.90
N THR A 579 -25.41 21.01 4.18
CA THR A 579 -26.68 21.04 4.92
C THR A 579 -26.43 20.66 6.38
N ILE A 580 -26.99 21.43 7.32
CA ILE A 580 -26.81 21.23 8.76
C ILE A 580 -28.14 20.91 9.43
N GLY A 581 -28.17 19.84 10.23
CA GLY A 581 -29.31 19.42 11.03
C GLY A 581 -29.09 19.66 12.53
N LEU A 582 -30.12 20.14 13.22
CA LEU A 582 -30.20 20.26 14.66
C LEU A 582 -31.17 19.23 15.23
N GLU A 583 -30.65 18.32 16.06
CA GLU A 583 -31.46 17.37 16.82
C GLU A 583 -32.23 18.07 17.96
N MET A 584 -33.55 17.84 18.01
CA MET A 584 -34.47 18.37 19.01
C MET A 584 -35.49 17.29 19.44
N GLN A 585 -35.65 17.10 20.75
CA GLN A 585 -36.65 16.17 21.30
C GLN A 585 -38.05 16.80 21.31
N LYS A 586 -39.11 15.98 21.20
CA LYS A 586 -40.50 16.42 21.46
C LYS A 586 -40.66 16.96 22.91
N PRO A 587 -41.40 18.06 23.13
CA PRO A 587 -42.17 18.84 22.16
C PRO A 587 -41.40 20.02 21.53
N TRP A 588 -40.10 20.19 21.83
CA TRP A 588 -39.36 21.43 21.58
C TRP A 588 -39.25 21.83 20.10
N ALA A 589 -39.10 20.86 19.20
CA ALA A 589 -39.10 21.12 17.76
C ALA A 589 -40.44 21.74 17.30
N GLY A 590 -41.55 21.18 17.75
CA GLY A 590 -42.90 21.71 17.48
C GLY A 590 -43.14 23.09 18.08
N GLU A 591 -42.66 23.35 19.30
CA GLU A 591 -42.76 24.67 19.94
C GLU A 591 -41.94 25.74 19.20
N LEU A 592 -40.74 25.39 18.74
CA LEU A 592 -39.87 26.28 17.97
C LEU A 592 -40.47 26.58 16.60
N LEU A 593 -40.81 25.53 15.84
CA LEU A 593 -41.40 25.65 14.51
C LEU A 593 -42.85 26.18 14.54
N GLY A 594 -43.45 26.30 15.72
CA GLY A 594 -44.77 26.92 15.94
C GLY A 594 -44.68 28.37 16.38
N GLY A 595 -43.47 28.93 16.51
CA GLY A 595 -43.23 30.32 16.92
C GLY A 595 -43.45 30.62 18.40
N ARG A 596 -43.95 29.67 19.19
CA ARG A 596 -44.13 29.85 20.65
C ARG A 596 -42.79 29.90 21.39
N LYS A 597 -41.79 29.13 20.94
CA LYS A 597 -40.43 29.15 21.47
C LYS A 597 -39.53 29.98 20.53
N ASN A 598 -39.18 31.18 20.96
CA ASN A 598 -38.37 32.12 20.18
C ASN A 598 -36.88 32.17 20.64
N ILE A 599 -36.52 31.43 21.69
CA ILE A 599 -35.12 31.20 22.11
C ILE A 599 -34.88 29.70 22.31
N GLU A 600 -33.90 29.14 21.59
CA GLU A 600 -33.41 27.77 21.79
C GLU A 600 -32.23 27.73 22.74
N THR A 601 -32.29 26.90 23.79
CA THR A 601 -31.29 26.92 24.87
C THR A 601 -30.34 25.75 24.76
N ARG A 602 -29.02 26.02 24.75
CA ARG A 602 -27.97 25.01 24.65
C ARG A 602 -26.84 25.25 25.65
N ARG A 603 -26.04 24.22 25.90
CA ARG A 603 -24.83 24.27 26.76
C ARG A 603 -23.56 24.65 25.97
N TYR A 604 -23.73 25.17 24.76
CA TYR A 604 -22.65 25.58 23.86
C TYR A 604 -23.16 26.71 22.95
N LYS A 605 -22.23 27.52 22.43
CA LYS A 605 -22.58 28.62 21.52
C LYS A 605 -22.99 28.06 20.18
N ILE A 606 -23.88 28.75 19.47
CA ILE A 606 -24.07 28.46 18.05
C ILE A 606 -22.74 28.80 17.34
N PRO A 607 -22.22 27.91 16.47
CA PRO A 607 -21.07 28.22 15.64
C PRO A 607 -21.29 29.54 14.88
N LYS A 608 -20.33 30.47 14.96
CA LYS A 608 -20.49 31.82 14.37
C LYS A 608 -20.87 31.78 12.88
N ARG A 609 -20.33 30.80 12.15
CA ARG A 609 -20.58 30.61 10.72
C ARG A 609 -22.00 30.10 10.37
N LEU A 610 -22.74 29.59 11.36
CA LEU A 610 -24.17 29.22 11.21
C LEU A 610 -25.15 30.35 11.50
N MET A 611 -24.68 31.49 12.02
CA MET A 611 -25.56 32.61 12.34
C MET A 611 -26.28 33.11 11.08
N GLY A 612 -27.60 33.22 11.15
CA GLY A 612 -28.46 33.62 10.02
C GLY A 612 -28.63 32.57 8.93
N ARG A 613 -27.99 31.39 9.04
CA ARG A 613 -28.13 30.31 8.05
C ARG A 613 -29.26 29.36 8.41
N ARG A 614 -29.83 28.74 7.39
CA ARG A 614 -30.86 27.71 7.52
C ARG A 614 -30.27 26.45 8.16
N VAL A 615 -30.90 26.00 9.23
CA VAL A 615 -30.60 24.76 9.95
C VAL A 615 -31.84 23.88 9.94
N GLU A 616 -31.71 22.65 9.45
CA GLU A 616 -32.78 21.67 9.41
C GLU A 616 -33.11 21.19 10.84
N ILE A 617 -34.40 21.08 11.19
CA ILE A 617 -34.85 20.64 12.51
C ILE A 617 -35.20 19.15 12.45
N MET A 618 -34.37 18.34 13.10
CA MET A 618 -34.54 16.90 13.24
C MET A 618 -35.23 16.60 14.58
N GLU A 619 -36.54 16.37 14.52
CA GLU A 619 -37.36 16.02 15.67
C GLU A 619 -37.21 14.52 16.01
N VAL A 620 -36.93 14.23 17.28
CA VAL A 620 -36.87 12.87 17.83
C VAL A 620 -37.85 12.73 18.99
N ASP A 621 -38.26 11.49 19.30
CA ASP A 621 -39.12 11.22 20.46
C ASP A 621 -38.47 11.67 21.78
N LYS A 622 -39.32 11.92 22.77
CA LYS A 622 -38.89 12.40 24.10
C LYS A 622 -37.93 11.39 24.73
N GLY A 623 -36.71 11.84 25.00
CA GLY A 623 -35.66 11.07 25.64
C GLY A 623 -35.34 11.57 27.05
N THR A 624 -34.10 11.37 27.49
CA THR A 624 -33.58 11.97 28.72
C THR A 624 -33.16 13.41 28.45
N ASP A 625 -33.57 14.34 29.32
CA ASP A 625 -33.23 15.75 29.20
C ASP A 625 -31.71 15.96 29.09
N GLY A 626 -31.27 16.72 28.09
CA GLY A 626 -29.86 17.06 27.87
C GLY A 626 -29.00 15.95 27.27
N VAL A 627 -29.57 14.79 26.95
CA VAL A 627 -28.89 13.65 26.31
C VAL A 627 -29.44 13.46 24.90
N SER A 628 -28.55 13.37 23.91
CA SER A 628 -28.92 13.03 22.52
C SER A 628 -29.65 11.69 22.49
N THR A 629 -30.79 11.64 21.81
CA THR A 629 -31.56 10.41 21.59
C THR A 629 -30.91 9.57 20.49
N LEU A 630 -30.18 10.22 19.58
CA LEU A 630 -29.41 9.54 18.53
C LEU A 630 -28.18 8.81 19.09
N PRO A 631 -27.81 7.62 18.54
CA PRO A 631 -26.68 6.83 19.00
C PRO A 631 -25.35 7.60 19.09
N ARG A 632 -24.46 7.12 19.96
CA ARG A 632 -23.09 7.62 20.06
C ARG A 632 -22.25 7.06 18.91
N GLY A 633 -22.21 7.81 17.81
CA GLY A 633 -21.36 7.57 16.65
C GLY A 633 -21.12 8.88 15.89
N ASP A 634 -19.99 8.96 15.17
CA ASP A 634 -19.63 10.14 14.37
C ASP A 634 -20.42 10.20 13.05
N ALA A 635 -20.97 9.08 12.59
CA ALA A 635 -21.79 8.96 11.39
C ALA A 635 -22.96 7.99 11.63
N LEU A 636 -24.17 8.37 11.23
CA LEU A 636 -25.41 7.63 11.42
C LEU A 636 -26.15 7.49 10.09
N SER A 637 -26.70 6.31 9.80
CA SER A 637 -27.43 6.04 8.55
C SER A 637 -28.40 4.88 8.69
N GLY A 638 -29.37 4.76 7.78
CA GLY A 638 -30.29 3.62 7.76
C GLY A 638 -31.09 3.50 9.05
N ASP A 639 -30.98 2.35 9.73
CA ASP A 639 -31.71 2.06 10.96
C ASP A 639 -31.41 3.02 12.12
N ASP A 640 -30.25 3.67 12.14
CA ASP A 640 -29.89 4.66 13.18
C ASP A 640 -30.78 5.92 13.14
N LEU A 641 -31.40 6.20 11.98
CA LEU A 641 -32.29 7.35 11.77
C LEU A 641 -33.77 6.97 11.91
N ARG A 642 -34.07 5.72 12.28
CA ARG A 642 -35.43 5.25 12.51
C ARG A 642 -36.05 6.03 13.69
N GLY A 643 -37.12 6.77 13.41
CA GLY A 643 -37.79 7.62 14.41
C GLY A 643 -37.32 9.08 14.42
N VAL A 644 -36.41 9.48 13.51
CA VAL A 644 -36.09 10.89 13.26
C VAL A 644 -37.08 11.46 12.26
N ARG A 645 -37.78 12.53 12.63
CA ARG A 645 -38.66 13.29 11.74
C ARG A 645 -38.01 14.62 11.36
N TRP A 646 -37.84 14.86 10.07
CA TRP A 646 -37.43 16.18 9.55
C TRP A 646 -38.64 17.11 9.64
N ALA A 647 -38.75 17.86 10.73
CA ALA A 647 -39.97 18.59 11.08
C ALA A 647 -40.09 19.95 10.38
N GLY A 648 -38.97 20.52 9.95
CA GLY A 648 -38.89 21.85 9.36
C GLY A 648 -37.48 22.38 9.35
N TRP A 649 -37.34 23.70 9.27
CA TRP A 649 -36.05 24.40 9.34
C TRP A 649 -36.19 25.69 10.14
N ALA A 650 -35.08 26.18 10.67
CA ALA A 650 -35.01 27.48 11.34
C ALA A 650 -33.67 28.17 11.10
N THR A 651 -33.65 29.49 11.24
CA THR A 651 -32.43 30.31 11.31
C THR A 651 -32.24 30.80 12.74
N PHE A 652 -31.00 31.06 13.12
CA PHE A 652 -30.67 31.62 14.43
C PHE A 652 -29.85 32.89 14.22
N VAL A 653 -30.38 34.02 14.69
CA VAL A 653 -29.86 35.34 14.32
C VAL A 653 -29.01 35.99 15.43
N GLU A 654 -29.06 35.44 16.64
CA GLU A 654 -28.32 35.95 17.79
C GLU A 654 -28.05 34.85 18.81
N CYS A 655 -26.96 34.98 19.57
CA CYS A 655 -26.62 34.08 20.67
C CYS A 655 -26.45 34.86 21.98
N LYS A 656 -27.48 34.84 22.82
CA LYS A 656 -27.47 35.42 24.18
C LYS A 656 -26.79 34.47 25.15
N THR A 657 -25.96 35.00 26.05
CA THR A 657 -25.33 34.22 27.13
C THR A 657 -26.04 34.51 28.45
N TYR A 658 -26.44 33.46 29.16
CA TYR A 658 -27.01 33.51 30.50
C TYR A 658 -25.96 33.00 31.48
N GLU A 659 -25.53 33.87 32.39
CA GLU A 659 -24.51 33.57 33.41
C GLU A 659 -25.11 33.50 34.83
N SER A 660 -26.41 33.82 34.96
CA SER A 660 -27.12 33.72 36.23
C SER A 660 -28.52 33.14 36.04
N ARG A 661 -29.05 32.57 37.12
CA ARG A 661 -30.40 32.01 37.16
C ARG A 661 -31.48 33.05 36.85
N GLU A 662 -31.34 34.23 37.41
CA GLU A 662 -32.32 35.32 37.29
C GLU A 662 -32.48 35.74 35.83
N THR A 663 -31.37 35.88 35.11
CA THR A 663 -31.39 36.29 33.69
C THR A 663 -31.94 35.19 32.79
N PHE A 664 -31.74 33.92 33.14
CA PHE A 664 -32.32 32.78 32.45
C PHE A 664 -33.83 32.71 32.68
N GLU A 665 -34.29 32.72 33.93
CA GLU A 665 -35.72 32.64 34.29
C GLU A 665 -36.53 33.85 33.77
N ALA A 666 -35.91 35.03 33.64
CA ALA A 666 -36.56 36.21 33.04
C ALA A 666 -37.00 36.00 31.58
N ASP A 667 -36.35 35.09 30.85
CA ASP A 667 -36.71 34.71 29.48
C ASP A 667 -37.49 33.37 29.43
N GLU A 668 -38.05 32.89 30.56
CA GLU A 668 -38.80 31.62 30.59
C GLU A 668 -39.94 31.60 29.56
N GLY A 669 -40.68 32.69 29.39
CA GLY A 669 -41.74 32.81 28.39
C GLY A 669 -41.24 32.76 26.93
N LYS A 670 -39.93 32.90 26.71
CA LYS A 670 -39.27 32.89 25.39
C LYS A 670 -38.67 31.54 25.04
N HIS A 671 -38.01 30.89 26.00
CA HIS A 671 -37.42 29.56 25.80
C HIS A 671 -38.30 28.40 26.31
N LEU A 672 -39.36 28.67 27.07
CA LEU A 672 -40.33 27.71 27.60
C LEU A 672 -39.74 26.62 28.53
N VAL A 673 -38.53 26.84 29.07
CA VAL A 673 -37.87 25.89 29.97
C VAL A 673 -38.19 26.27 31.41
N LYS A 674 -39.15 25.54 32.00
CA LYS A 674 -39.54 25.73 33.39
C LYS A 674 -38.42 25.35 34.35
N ARG A 675 -38.43 25.95 35.54
CA ARG A 675 -37.46 25.71 36.63
C ARG A 675 -37.29 24.22 36.99
N ASP A 676 -38.37 23.47 37.00
CA ASP A 676 -38.40 22.04 37.37
C ASP A 676 -37.94 21.10 36.23
N SER A 677 -37.80 21.60 34.99
CA SER A 677 -37.29 20.82 33.86
C SER A 677 -35.82 20.39 34.08
N GLY A 678 -35.43 19.26 33.46
CA GLY A 678 -34.03 18.85 33.39
C GLY A 678 -33.17 19.78 32.51
N TYR A 679 -33.80 20.62 31.69
CA TYR A 679 -33.12 21.69 30.94
C TYR A 679 -32.98 22.99 31.73
N GLY A 680 -33.64 23.11 32.90
CA GLY A 680 -33.65 24.32 33.72
C GLY A 680 -32.31 24.64 34.38
N TRP A 681 -32.17 25.87 34.88
CA TRP A 681 -31.00 26.29 35.67
C TRP A 681 -30.95 25.54 37.01
N LYS A 682 -29.81 24.91 37.32
CA LYS A 682 -29.59 24.19 38.58
C LYS A 682 -28.44 24.82 39.34
N GLU A 683 -28.72 25.35 40.53
CA GLU A 683 -27.71 26.02 41.36
C GLU A 683 -26.53 25.11 41.67
N GLY A 684 -25.31 25.65 41.51
CA GLY A 684 -24.06 24.92 41.69
C GLY A 684 -23.75 23.85 40.62
N GLN A 685 -24.62 23.65 39.62
CA GLN A 685 -24.41 22.72 38.51
C GLN A 685 -24.42 23.41 37.13
N THR A 686 -25.17 24.50 36.99
CA THR A 686 -25.22 25.32 35.78
C THR A 686 -24.33 26.55 35.95
N GLU A 687 -23.26 26.61 35.18
CA GLU A 687 -22.38 27.80 35.11
C GLU A 687 -22.82 28.76 34.01
N VAL A 688 -23.27 28.24 32.87
CA VAL A 688 -23.67 29.04 31.70
C VAL A 688 -24.72 28.32 30.85
N VAL A 689 -25.62 29.10 30.24
CA VAL A 689 -26.54 28.65 29.18
C VAL A 689 -26.48 29.63 28.01
N TYR A 690 -26.56 29.14 26.78
CA TYR A 690 -26.59 29.95 25.58
C TYR A 690 -27.99 29.88 24.94
N GLY A 691 -28.63 31.03 24.78
CA GLY A 691 -29.90 31.19 24.09
C GLY A 691 -29.69 31.59 22.64
N TRP A 692 -30.06 30.73 21.70
CA TRP A 692 -30.03 30.98 20.27
C TRP A 692 -31.38 31.59 19.88
N ARG A 693 -31.41 32.89 19.55
CA ARG A 693 -32.64 33.58 19.14
C ARG A 693 -33.05 33.08 17.77
N VAL A 694 -34.27 32.55 17.68
CA VAL A 694 -34.85 32.03 16.45
C VAL A 694 -35.21 33.22 15.55
N GLY A 695 -34.76 33.18 14.30
CA GLY A 695 -35.13 34.10 13.24
C GLY A 695 -36.32 33.57 12.45
N GLU A 696 -36.16 33.41 11.15
CA GLU A 696 -37.12 32.73 10.27
C GLU A 696 -37.17 31.22 10.55
N PHE A 697 -38.35 30.62 10.40
CA PHE A 697 -38.57 29.19 10.51
C PHE A 697 -39.71 28.73 9.61
N GLY A 698 -39.72 27.45 9.23
CA GLY A 698 -40.77 26.85 8.40
C GLY A 698 -40.98 25.38 8.75
N ARG A 699 -42.24 24.91 8.64
CA ARG A 699 -42.61 23.50 8.84
C ARG A 699 -42.72 22.80 7.49
N TYR A 700 -42.31 21.52 7.44
CA TYR A 700 -42.62 20.66 6.30
C TYR A 700 -44.02 20.04 6.48
N GLY A 701 -44.78 19.91 5.38
CA GLY A 701 -46.12 19.30 5.37
C GLY A 701 -46.10 17.78 5.57
N GLU A 702 -47.23 17.19 6.02
CA GLU A 702 -47.38 15.73 6.05
C GLU A 702 -47.38 15.18 4.61
N GLY A 703 -46.26 14.60 4.19
CA GLY A 703 -46.06 14.04 2.85
C GLY A 703 -45.06 14.82 1.98
N GLU A 704 -44.64 16.01 2.38
CA GLU A 704 -43.43 16.63 1.81
C GLU A 704 -42.24 15.80 2.32
N ARG A 705 -41.46 15.22 1.40
CA ARG A 705 -40.19 14.60 1.76
C ARG A 705 -39.25 15.71 2.24
N GLY A 706 -39.26 16.02 3.54
CA GLY A 706 -38.06 16.51 4.21
C GLY A 706 -36.90 15.57 3.84
N ARG A 707 -35.66 16.09 3.85
CA ARG A 707 -34.41 15.45 3.35
C ARG A 707 -34.00 14.14 4.05
N GLY A 708 -34.93 13.24 4.36
CA GLY A 708 -34.80 12.02 5.17
C GLY A 708 -35.28 10.76 4.48
N GLY A 709 -35.03 10.60 3.17
CA GLY A 709 -35.31 9.36 2.44
C GLY A 709 -34.22 8.29 2.60
N GLU A 710 -34.45 7.10 2.01
CA GLU A 710 -33.40 6.09 1.84
C GLU A 710 -32.17 6.72 1.15
N GLY A 711 -31.00 6.60 1.78
CA GLY A 711 -29.73 7.14 1.25
C GLY A 711 -29.17 8.36 1.96
N VAL A 712 -29.82 8.86 3.01
CA VAL A 712 -29.33 9.98 3.83
C VAL A 712 -28.42 9.45 4.95
N ARG A 713 -27.24 10.07 5.11
CA ARG A 713 -26.31 9.86 6.22
C ARG A 713 -26.12 11.18 6.94
N ILE A 714 -26.07 11.16 8.27
CA ILE A 714 -25.72 12.35 9.06
C ILE A 714 -24.42 12.13 9.81
N GLU A 715 -23.59 13.16 9.94
CA GLU A 715 -22.35 13.12 10.73
C GLU A 715 -22.40 14.12 11.87
N ARG A 716 -22.08 13.68 13.09
CA ARG A 716 -22.13 14.54 14.27
C ARG A 716 -20.94 15.51 14.24
N ARG A 717 -21.22 16.81 14.17
CA ARG A 717 -20.19 17.87 14.10
C ARG A 717 -20.06 18.65 15.39
N LEU A 718 -21.15 18.89 16.12
CA LEU A 718 -21.06 19.52 17.44
C LEU A 718 -22.28 19.17 18.29
N ARG A 719 -22.12 18.23 19.23
CA ARG A 719 -23.19 17.77 20.12
C ARG A 719 -24.46 17.38 19.36
N SER A 720 -25.46 18.26 19.30
CA SER A 720 -26.74 18.04 18.61
C SER A 720 -26.79 18.61 17.19
N LEU A 721 -25.69 19.19 16.70
CA LEU A 721 -25.53 19.64 15.31
C LEU A 721 -24.84 18.57 14.48
N PHE A 722 -25.44 18.30 13.33
CA PHE A 722 -25.00 17.27 12.38
C PHE A 722 -24.85 17.87 10.98
N GLU A 723 -23.88 17.38 10.23
CA GLU A 723 -23.86 17.54 8.78
C GLU A 723 -24.78 16.50 8.14
N VAL A 724 -25.57 16.90 7.15
CA VAL A 724 -26.48 16.04 6.40
C VAL A 724 -25.86 15.77 5.04
N ILE A 725 -25.58 14.50 4.77
CA ILE A 725 -24.91 14.02 3.56
C ILE A 725 -25.93 13.21 2.75
N GLU A 726 -26.27 13.72 1.57
CA GLU A 726 -27.15 13.06 0.60
C GLU A 726 -26.31 12.38 -0.49
N ARG A 727 -26.68 11.16 -0.88
CA ARG A 727 -26.10 10.52 -2.08
C ARG A 727 -26.70 11.19 -3.32
N THR A 728 -25.89 11.90 -4.09
CA THR A 728 -26.24 12.29 -5.46
C THR A 728 -26.27 11.04 -6.34
N GLY A 729 -27.44 10.68 -6.85
CA GLY A 729 -27.61 9.60 -7.80
C GLY A 729 -27.20 10.04 -9.20
N GLU A 730 -26.00 9.66 -9.63
CA GLU A 730 -25.67 9.46 -11.05
C GLU A 730 -24.79 8.20 -11.16
N GLY A 731 -25.25 7.24 -11.97
CA GLY A 731 -24.54 5.99 -12.26
C GLY A 731 -25.35 4.72 -12.02
N GLU A 732 -26.39 4.50 -12.82
CA GLU A 732 -26.97 3.17 -13.02
C GLU A 732 -25.93 2.21 -13.61
N GLY A 733 -25.94 0.94 -13.18
CA GLY A 733 -25.23 -0.13 -13.87
C GLY A 733 -25.02 -1.42 -13.05
N GLY A 734 -26.01 -2.31 -13.06
CA GLY A 734 -25.77 -3.76 -12.97
C GLY A 734 -25.94 -4.43 -11.59
N GLY A 735 -27.17 -4.48 -11.07
CA GLY A 735 -27.52 -5.43 -10.02
C GLY A 735 -27.89 -6.80 -10.60
N GLU A 736 -27.04 -7.81 -10.42
CA GLU A 736 -27.44 -9.21 -10.63
C GLU A 736 -28.24 -9.72 -9.42
N ASN A 737 -29.49 -10.07 -9.70
CA ASN A 737 -30.39 -10.85 -8.86
C ASN A 737 -29.76 -12.18 -8.40
N LYS A 738 -29.80 -12.45 -7.09
CA LYS A 738 -29.97 -13.82 -6.59
C LYS A 738 -31.10 -13.86 -5.57
N GLY A 739 -32.24 -14.35 -6.05
CA GLY A 739 -33.50 -14.48 -5.33
C GLY A 739 -33.43 -15.45 -4.16
N GLY A 740 -34.09 -15.06 -3.07
CA GLY A 740 -34.48 -15.94 -1.98
C GLY A 740 -35.73 -16.73 -2.38
N MET A 741 -35.63 -18.06 -2.36
CA MET A 741 -36.78 -18.95 -2.45
C MET A 741 -37.50 -18.98 -1.11
N ASN A 742 -38.70 -18.41 -1.10
CA ASN A 742 -39.73 -18.62 -0.09
C ASN A 742 -40.42 -19.97 -0.36
N LYS A 743 -40.52 -20.86 0.63
CA LYS A 743 -41.43 -22.01 0.59
C LYS A 743 -42.44 -21.88 1.73
N GLY A 744 -43.68 -21.55 1.33
CA GLY A 744 -44.87 -21.59 2.18
C GLY A 744 -45.26 -23.03 2.56
N GLY A 745 -45.94 -23.14 3.69
CA GLY A 745 -46.37 -24.40 4.28
C GLY A 745 -47.58 -25.04 3.61
N ILE A 746 -47.71 -26.35 3.81
CA ILE A 746 -48.99 -27.06 3.82
C ILE A 746 -49.00 -28.02 5.01
N ASN A 747 -50.15 -28.03 5.65
CA ASN A 747 -50.56 -28.69 6.88
C ASN A 747 -50.78 -30.21 6.69
N LYS A 748 -50.48 -31.04 7.71
CA LYS A 748 -51.29 -32.22 8.15
C LYS A 748 -50.60 -33.04 9.26
N GLY A 749 -51.20 -33.00 10.45
CA GLY A 749 -51.59 -34.18 11.25
C GLY A 749 -50.52 -34.99 12.01
N GLY A 750 -50.64 -35.03 13.35
CA GLY A 750 -50.02 -36.10 14.15
C GLY A 750 -49.82 -35.83 15.65
N LYS A 751 -50.90 -36.05 16.43
CA LYS A 751 -51.03 -36.27 17.89
C LYS A 751 -49.73 -36.45 18.72
N ASN A 752 -49.53 -35.67 19.81
CA ASN A 752 -49.93 -35.93 21.23
C ASN A 752 -49.01 -36.99 21.92
N LYS A 753 -48.44 -36.91 23.14
CA LYS A 753 -48.68 -36.20 24.42
C LYS A 753 -47.39 -36.24 25.27
N GLY A 754 -47.15 -35.23 26.12
CA GLY A 754 -46.89 -35.41 27.56
C GLY A 754 -45.40 -35.45 27.94
N GLY A 755 -44.89 -34.90 29.04
CA GLY A 755 -45.50 -34.11 30.11
C GLY A 755 -44.40 -33.38 30.91
N LYS A 756 -44.77 -32.19 31.40
CA LYS A 756 -44.22 -31.42 32.54
C LYS A 756 -43.90 -32.35 33.74
N LYS A 757 -42.93 -32.14 34.65
CA LYS A 757 -42.61 -30.92 35.44
C LYS A 757 -41.48 -31.25 36.44
N LYS A 758 -40.73 -30.20 36.84
CA LYS A 758 -40.06 -29.92 38.14
C LYS A 758 -38.90 -30.84 38.57
N GLY A 759 -37.73 -30.37 38.98
CA GLY A 759 -37.39 -29.12 39.67
C GLY A 759 -37.29 -29.38 41.17
N GLY A 760 -36.06 -29.55 41.70
CA GLY A 760 -35.80 -29.70 43.13
C GLY A 760 -34.32 -29.96 43.45
N LYS A 761 -33.60 -28.90 43.84
CA LYS A 761 -32.25 -28.93 44.44
C LYS A 761 -32.26 -29.68 45.79
N LYS A 762 -31.20 -30.44 46.09
CA LYS A 762 -30.53 -30.42 47.40
C LYS A 762 -29.08 -30.90 47.30
N ARG A 763 -28.23 -30.25 48.11
CA ARG A 763 -26.78 -30.40 48.28
C ARG A 763 -26.45 -31.48 49.32
N GLU A 764 -25.13 -31.69 49.47
CA GLU A 764 -24.39 -32.38 50.54
C GLU A 764 -24.33 -33.90 50.31
N GLY A 765 -23.21 -34.61 50.39
CA GLY A 765 -21.85 -34.44 50.94
C GLY A 765 -21.21 -35.83 50.81
N GLY A 766 -19.94 -36.01 50.44
CA GLY A 766 -18.83 -35.96 51.38
C GLY A 766 -18.46 -37.39 51.86
N GLY A 767 -17.23 -37.83 51.56
CA GLY A 767 -16.59 -39.06 52.08
C GLY A 767 -16.39 -40.15 51.01
N GLY A 768 -15.25 -40.82 50.86
CA GLY A 768 -14.01 -40.91 51.64
C GLY A 768 -13.48 -42.35 51.53
N GLY A 769 -12.15 -42.53 51.33
CA GLY A 769 -11.37 -43.78 51.46
C GLY A 769 -11.58 -44.83 50.35
N ALA A 770 -10.59 -45.27 49.55
CA ALA A 770 -9.38 -46.08 49.89
C ALA A 770 -9.78 -47.36 50.65
N GLU A 771 -9.43 -48.61 50.31
CA GLU A 771 -8.49 -49.33 49.42
C GLU A 771 -9.23 -50.66 49.06
N GLY A 772 -8.87 -51.59 48.17
CA GLY A 772 -7.70 -51.85 47.34
C GLY A 772 -7.90 -53.20 46.61
N VAL A 773 -6.80 -53.68 46.04
CA VAL A 773 -6.48 -55.07 45.65
C VAL A 773 -7.06 -55.65 44.35
N GLY A 774 -6.11 -56.11 43.51
CA GLY A 774 -6.27 -57.16 42.50
C GLY A 774 -6.55 -56.63 41.09
N GLY A 775 -5.77 -56.89 40.05
CA GLY A 775 -4.84 -57.98 39.80
C GLY A 775 -4.95 -58.29 38.30
N ASP A 776 -3.80 -58.39 37.64
CA ASP A 776 -3.54 -59.01 36.33
C ASP A 776 -4.29 -58.58 35.05
N GLY A 777 -3.48 -58.02 34.15
CA GLY A 777 -3.16 -58.75 32.92
C GLY A 777 -4.07 -58.49 31.70
N LYS A 778 -3.58 -57.67 30.76
CA LYS A 778 -3.42 -58.07 29.34
C LYS A 778 -2.88 -56.93 28.47
N LYS A 779 -1.74 -57.21 27.82
CA LYS A 779 -1.28 -56.56 26.59
C LYS A 779 -2.35 -56.71 25.49
N LYS A 780 -2.67 -55.63 24.76
CA LYS A 780 -2.76 -55.63 23.28
C LYS A 780 -2.99 -54.23 22.66
N LYS A 781 -2.14 -53.94 21.66
CA LYS A 781 -2.24 -53.03 20.50
C LYS A 781 -3.62 -52.43 20.15
N LYS A 782 -3.64 -51.15 19.75
CA LYS A 782 -4.19 -50.56 18.49
C LYS A 782 -4.09 -49.02 18.56
N LYS A 783 -3.40 -48.29 17.67
CA LYS A 783 -3.80 -47.82 16.32
C LYS A 783 -5.23 -47.22 16.25
N LYS A 784 -5.31 -45.89 16.09
CA LYS A 784 -6.13 -45.05 15.15
C LYS A 784 -6.22 -43.62 15.72
N ARG A 785 -5.90 -42.55 14.96
CA ARG A 785 -6.79 -41.79 14.04
C ARG A 785 -8.13 -41.46 14.70
N PHE A 786 -8.54 -40.20 14.85
CA PHE A 786 -8.54 -39.12 13.87
C PHE A 786 -8.01 -37.79 14.42
#